data_AF-A0A1D5R9J8-F1
#
_entry.id   AF-A0A1D5R9J8-F1
#
_cell.length_a   1.000
_cell.length_b   1.000
_cell.length_c   1.000
_cell.angle_alpha   90.00
_cell.angle_beta   90.00
_cell.angle_gamma   90.00
#
_symmetry.space_group_name_H-M   'P 1'
#
loop_
_entity.id
_entity.type
_entity.pdbx_description
1 polymer ?
#
loop_
_entity_poly.entity_id
_entity_poly.type
_entity_poly.pdbx_seq_one_letter_code
_entity_poly.pdbx_strand_id
1 'polypeptide(L)'
;MSAADEVDGLGVARPHYGSVLDNERLTAEEMDERRRQNVAYEYLCHLEEAKRWMEACLGEDLPPTTELEEGLRNGVYLAKLGNFFSPKVVSLKKIYDREQTRYKATGLHFRHTDNVIQWLNAMDEIGLPKIFYPETTDIYDRKNMPRCIYCIHALSLYLFKLGLAPQIQDLYGKVDFTEEEINNMKTELEKYGIQMPAFSKIGGILANELSVDEAALHAAVIAINEAIDHRIPADTFAALKNPNAMLVNLEEPLASTYQDVLYQAKQDKMTNAKNRTENSERERDVYEELLTQAEIQGNVNKVNTFSALANIDLALEQGDALALFKALQSPALGLRGLQQQNSDWYLKQLLSDKQQKRQSGQTDPLQKEELQSGVDAANSAAQQYQRRLAAVAVINAAIQKGVAEKTVLELMNPEAQLPQVYPFAADLYQKELATLQRQSPEHNLTHPELSVAVEMLSSVALINRALESGDVNTVWKQLSSSVTGLTNIEEENCQRYLDELMKLKAQAHAENNEFITWNDIQACVDHVNLVVQEEHERILAIGLINEALDEGDAQKTLQALQIPAAKLEGVLAEVAQHYQDTLIRAKREKAQEIQDESAVLWLDEIQGGIWQSNKDTQEAQKFALGIFAINEAVESGDVGKTLSALRSPDVGLYGVIPECGETYQSDLAEAKKKKLAVGDNNSKWVKHWVKGGYYYYHNLETQEGGWDEPPNFVQNSMQLSREEIQSSISGVTAAYNREQLWLANEGLITRLQARCRGYLVRQEFRSRMNFLKKQIPAITCIQSQWRGYKQKKAYQDRLAYLRSHKDEVVKIQSLARMHQARKRYRDRLQYFRDHINDIIKIQAFIRANKARDDYKTLINAEDPPMIVVRKFVHLLDQSDQDFQEELDLMKMREEVITLIRSNQQLENDLNLMDIKIGLLVKNKITLQDVVSHSKKLTKKNKEQLSDMMMINKQKGGLKALSKEKREKLEAYQHLFYLLQTNPTYLAKLIFQMPQNKSTKFMDSVIFTLYNYASNQREEYLLLRLFKTALQEEIKSKVDQIQEIVTGNPTVIKMVVSFNRGARGQNALRQILAPVVKEIMDDKSLNIKTDPVDIYKSWVNQMESQTGEASKLPYDVTPEQALAHEEVKTRLDSSIRNMRAVTDKFLSAIVSSVDKIPYGMRFIAKVLKDSLHEKFPDAGEDELLKFCAFLQ
;
A
#
# COMPACT_ATOMS: atom_id res chain seq x y z
N MET A 1 64.21 33.71 6.76
CA MET A 1 64.28 32.28 7.15
C MET A 1 63.11 31.60 6.42
N SER A 2 63.38 31.10 5.21
CA SER A 2 63.54 29.65 4.89
C SER A 2 62.18 28.99 4.71
N ALA A 3 61.65 28.89 3.46
CA ALA A 3 61.56 27.66 2.62
C ALA A 3 60.47 26.67 3.12
N ALA A 4 59.79 25.81 2.36
CA ALA A 4 59.42 25.59 0.95
C ALA A 4 58.47 24.35 1.00
N ASP A 5 57.52 24.24 0.05
CA ASP A 5 56.82 23.03 -0.44
C ASP A 5 56.35 21.91 0.52
N GLU A 6 55.03 21.65 0.52
CA GLU A 6 54.42 20.38 0.95
C GLU A 6 53.83 19.63 -0.27
N VAL A 7 54.51 18.58 -0.71
CA VAL A 7 53.95 17.45 -1.47
C VAL A 7 54.65 16.17 -0.99
N ASP A 8 53.88 15.23 -0.44
CA ASP A 8 54.15 13.78 -0.34
C ASP A 8 52.88 13.13 0.26
N GLY A 9 52.40 11.94 -0.09
CA GLY A 9 52.90 10.84 -0.90
C GLY A 9 52.16 9.57 -0.45
N LEU A 10 51.44 8.89 -1.35
CA LEU A 10 51.00 7.51 -1.15
C LEU A 10 51.40 6.73 -2.40
N GLY A 11 52.54 6.07 -2.29
CA GLY A 11 53.13 5.26 -3.35
C GLY A 11 52.34 3.99 -3.61
N VAL A 12 51.99 3.77 -4.88
CA VAL A 12 51.66 2.45 -5.42
C VAL A 12 52.92 1.97 -6.15
N ALA A 13 53.44 0.83 -5.71
CA ALA A 13 54.63 0.19 -6.25
C ALA A 13 54.47 -0.10 -7.76
N ARG A 14 55.40 0.41 -8.57
CA ARG A 14 55.57 0.01 -9.97
C ARG A 14 56.27 -1.35 -10.04
N PRO A 15 55.76 -2.36 -10.76
CA PRO A 15 56.59 -3.47 -11.23
C PRO A 15 57.46 -2.96 -12.39
N HIS A 16 58.76 -3.12 -12.24
CA HIS A 16 59.77 -2.75 -13.23
C HIS A 16 59.89 -3.92 -14.23
N TYR A 17 59.38 -3.78 -15.46
CA TYR A 17 59.76 -4.68 -16.55
C TYR A 17 61.12 -4.23 -17.08
N GLY A 18 62.14 -5.04 -16.80
CA GLY A 18 63.53 -4.73 -17.04
C GLY A 18 63.87 -4.52 -18.51
N SER A 19 64.74 -3.54 -18.73
CA SER A 19 65.52 -3.37 -19.95
C SER A 19 66.24 -4.67 -20.31
N VAL A 20 66.27 -4.96 -21.60
CA VAL A 20 67.19 -5.91 -22.26
C VAL A 20 68.60 -5.67 -21.72
N LEU A 21 69.06 -6.49 -20.77
CA LEU A 21 70.44 -6.72 -20.33
C LEU A 21 70.41 -7.43 -18.96
N ASP A 22 69.90 -8.66 -18.90
CA ASP A 22 70.26 -9.58 -17.81
C ASP A 22 70.43 -11.00 -18.36
N ASN A 23 71.68 -11.44 -18.32
CA ASN A 23 72.15 -12.77 -18.76
C ASN A 23 71.84 -13.79 -17.66
N GLU A 24 70.60 -14.28 -17.59
CA GLU A 24 70.32 -15.57 -16.96
C GLU A 24 70.06 -16.63 -18.04
N ARG A 25 70.72 -17.79 -17.92
CA ARG A 25 70.61 -18.91 -18.89
C ARG A 25 69.21 -19.49 -18.86
N LEU A 26 68.31 -18.89 -19.63
CA LEU A 26 66.99 -19.42 -19.95
C LEU A 26 67.16 -20.73 -20.74
N THR A 27 66.33 -21.71 -20.42
CA THR A 27 66.25 -22.94 -21.21
C THR A 27 65.75 -22.63 -22.62
N ALA A 28 66.08 -23.48 -23.62
CA ALA A 28 65.67 -23.24 -25.00
C ALA A 28 64.13 -23.16 -25.15
N GLU A 29 63.40 -23.84 -24.26
CA GLU A 29 61.94 -23.80 -24.16
C GLU A 29 61.43 -22.46 -23.62
N GLU A 30 62.05 -21.90 -22.57
CA GLU A 30 61.68 -20.60 -22.00
C GLU A 30 62.03 -19.42 -22.92
N MET A 31 63.14 -19.51 -23.67
CA MET A 31 63.49 -18.51 -24.69
C MET A 31 62.47 -18.46 -25.82
N ASP A 32 61.97 -19.63 -26.26
CA ASP A 32 60.97 -19.72 -27.32
C ASP A 32 59.58 -19.25 -26.82
N GLU A 33 59.25 -19.54 -25.57
CA GLU A 33 58.06 -19.04 -24.88
C GLU A 33 58.06 -17.51 -24.78
N ARG A 34 59.18 -16.92 -24.34
CA ARG A 34 59.35 -15.46 -24.21
C ARG A 34 59.37 -14.76 -25.57
N ARG A 35 59.91 -15.41 -26.61
CA ARG A 35 59.86 -14.91 -27.99
C ARG A 35 58.43 -14.87 -28.53
N ARG A 36 57.63 -15.91 -28.25
CA ARG A 36 56.21 -15.96 -28.65
C ARG A 36 55.35 -14.94 -27.89
N GLN A 37 55.63 -14.71 -26.60
CA GLN A 37 54.99 -13.64 -25.83
C GLN A 37 55.30 -12.24 -26.39
N ASN A 38 56.55 -11.97 -26.79
CA ASN A 38 56.91 -10.68 -27.40
C ASN A 38 56.18 -10.43 -28.73
N VAL A 39 55.97 -11.47 -29.55
CA VAL A 39 55.21 -11.35 -30.81
C VAL A 39 53.74 -11.04 -30.55
N ALA A 40 53.13 -11.66 -29.53
CA ALA A 40 51.76 -11.37 -29.13
C ALA A 40 51.61 -9.94 -28.57
N TYR A 41 52.59 -9.48 -27.79
CA TYR A 41 52.63 -8.11 -27.28
C TYR A 41 52.79 -7.07 -28.40
N GLU A 42 53.70 -7.29 -29.35
CA GLU A 42 53.90 -6.43 -30.52
C GLU A 42 52.61 -6.28 -31.34
N TYR A 43 51.89 -7.39 -31.55
CA TYR A 43 50.63 -7.35 -32.28
C TYR A 43 49.52 -6.59 -31.53
N LEU A 44 49.43 -6.74 -30.20
CA LEU A 44 48.48 -5.99 -29.37
C LEU A 44 48.76 -4.48 -29.40
N CYS A 45 50.03 -4.07 -29.41
CA CYS A 45 50.40 -2.67 -29.62
C CYS A 45 49.89 -2.16 -30.98
N HIS A 46 50.10 -2.91 -32.07
CA HIS A 46 49.63 -2.50 -33.40
C HIS A 46 48.10 -2.44 -33.54
N LEU A 47 47.36 -3.27 -32.79
CA LEU A 47 45.90 -3.19 -32.69
C LEU A 47 45.46 -1.90 -31.97
N GLU A 48 46.11 -1.55 -30.86
CA GLU A 48 45.83 -0.32 -30.12
C GLU A 48 46.13 0.93 -30.96
N GLU A 49 47.23 0.92 -31.72
CA GLU A 49 47.60 1.99 -32.64
C GLU A 49 46.55 2.19 -33.74
N ALA A 50 46.11 1.09 -34.36
CA ALA A 50 45.07 1.10 -35.38
C ALA A 50 43.75 1.62 -34.82
N LYS A 51 43.38 1.20 -33.60
CA LYS A 51 42.17 1.66 -32.90
C LYS A 51 42.19 3.18 -32.72
N ARG A 52 43.22 3.72 -32.05
CA ARG A 52 43.29 5.16 -31.74
C ARG A 52 43.31 6.00 -33.00
N TRP A 53 43.97 5.52 -34.04
CA TRP A 53 43.99 6.21 -35.32
C TRP A 53 42.62 6.22 -36.00
N MET A 54 41.89 5.10 -35.99
CA MET A 54 40.52 5.04 -36.51
C MET A 54 39.55 5.90 -35.71
N GLU A 55 39.65 5.93 -34.38
CA GLU A 55 38.85 6.82 -33.51
C GLU A 55 39.10 8.30 -33.83
N ALA A 56 40.37 8.67 -34.03
CA ALA A 56 40.75 10.03 -34.45
C ALA A 56 40.21 10.41 -35.84
N CYS A 57 40.10 9.44 -36.77
CA CYS A 57 39.54 9.69 -38.09
C CYS A 57 38.01 9.74 -38.10
N LEU A 58 37.34 8.92 -37.29
CA LEU A 58 35.89 8.76 -37.31
C LEU A 58 35.13 9.64 -36.30
N GLY A 59 35.79 10.07 -35.22
CA GLY A 59 35.16 10.83 -34.14
C GLY A 59 34.13 10.02 -33.33
N GLU A 60 34.27 8.70 -33.29
CA GLU A 60 33.44 7.77 -32.51
C GLU A 60 34.31 6.74 -31.79
N ASP A 61 33.87 6.29 -30.61
CA ASP A 61 34.61 5.29 -29.82
C ASP A 61 34.53 3.89 -30.45
N LEU A 62 35.67 3.20 -30.51
CA LEU A 62 35.79 1.83 -31.01
C LEU A 62 35.84 0.81 -29.85
N PRO A 63 35.55 -0.48 -30.12
CA PRO A 63 35.63 -1.52 -29.10
C PRO A 63 37.02 -1.63 -28.45
N PRO A 64 37.12 -2.25 -27.26
CA PRO A 64 38.40 -2.54 -26.60
C PRO A 64 39.35 -3.31 -27.53
N THR A 65 40.66 -3.14 -27.33
CA THR A 65 41.71 -3.68 -28.23
C THR A 65 41.68 -5.21 -28.32
N THR A 66 41.25 -5.89 -27.26
CA THR A 66 41.02 -7.34 -27.21
C THR A 66 39.82 -7.80 -28.04
N GLU A 67 38.84 -6.93 -28.27
CA GLU A 67 37.62 -7.20 -29.04
C GLU A 67 37.62 -6.50 -30.41
N LEU A 68 38.67 -5.74 -30.72
CA LEU A 68 38.77 -4.92 -31.92
C LEU A 68 38.68 -5.76 -33.20
N GLU A 69 39.37 -6.89 -33.22
CA GLU A 69 39.30 -7.83 -34.34
C GLU A 69 37.87 -8.26 -34.61
N GLU A 70 37.13 -8.66 -33.57
CA GLU A 70 35.73 -9.10 -33.68
C GLU A 70 34.82 -7.93 -34.09
N GLY A 71 35.13 -6.70 -33.65
CA GLY A 71 34.43 -5.48 -34.05
C GLY A 71 34.61 -5.09 -35.53
N LEU A 72 35.74 -5.44 -36.15
CA LEU A 72 36.02 -5.14 -37.56
C LEU A 72 35.39 -6.14 -38.54
N ARG A 73 35.00 -7.34 -38.09
CA ARG A 73 34.47 -8.41 -38.96
C ARG A 73 33.19 -8.05 -39.71
N ASN A 74 32.34 -7.21 -39.13
CA ASN A 74 31.10 -6.76 -39.75
C ASN A 74 31.31 -5.68 -40.83
N GLY A 75 32.55 -5.20 -41.00
CA GLY A 75 32.94 -4.23 -42.01
C GLY A 75 32.37 -2.82 -41.82
N VAL A 76 31.58 -2.55 -40.78
CA VAL A 76 30.90 -1.25 -40.60
C VAL A 76 31.92 -0.14 -40.36
N TYR A 77 32.86 -0.33 -39.44
CA TYR A 77 33.93 0.63 -39.17
C TYR A 77 34.85 0.83 -40.38
N LEU A 78 35.14 -0.25 -41.13
CA LEU A 78 35.94 -0.19 -42.36
C LEU A 78 35.23 0.62 -43.45
N ALA A 79 33.92 0.43 -43.64
CA ALA A 79 33.14 1.20 -44.59
C ALA A 79 33.03 2.68 -44.18
N LYS A 80 32.86 2.98 -42.88
CA LYS A 80 32.91 4.35 -42.38
C LYS A 80 34.27 5.01 -42.64
N LEU A 81 35.36 4.26 -42.44
CA LEU A 81 36.71 4.71 -42.78
C LEU A 81 36.86 4.94 -44.29
N GLY A 82 36.33 4.04 -45.13
CA GLY A 82 36.25 4.23 -46.58
C GLY A 82 35.50 5.50 -46.98
N ASN A 83 34.39 5.82 -46.31
CA ASN A 83 33.67 7.07 -46.52
C ASN A 83 34.46 8.30 -46.05
N PHE A 84 35.28 8.19 -45.00
CA PHE A 84 36.09 9.30 -44.50
C PHE A 84 37.07 9.82 -45.56
N PHE A 85 37.82 8.94 -46.21
CA PHE A 85 38.80 9.37 -47.22
C PHE A 85 38.28 9.31 -48.67
N SER A 86 37.22 8.53 -48.95
CA SER A 86 36.60 8.45 -50.28
C SER A 86 35.05 8.43 -50.21
N PRO A 87 34.42 9.55 -49.83
CA PRO A 87 32.95 9.66 -49.70
C PRO A 87 32.22 9.56 -51.05
N LYS A 88 32.94 9.66 -52.17
CA LYS A 88 32.37 9.49 -53.52
C LYS A 88 32.07 8.02 -53.83
N VAL A 89 32.89 7.10 -53.32
CA VAL A 89 32.78 5.66 -53.55
C VAL A 89 31.91 5.00 -52.48
N VAL A 90 32.08 5.41 -51.22
CA VAL A 90 31.35 4.84 -50.08
C VAL A 90 30.35 5.84 -49.55
N SER A 91 29.05 5.47 -49.57
CA SER A 91 27.99 6.31 -49.06
C SER A 91 27.51 5.82 -47.69
N LEU A 92 27.46 6.71 -46.69
CA LEU A 92 26.95 6.37 -45.35
C LEU A 92 25.55 5.75 -45.33
N LYS A 93 24.71 6.03 -46.33
CA LYS A 93 23.35 5.45 -46.45
C LYS A 93 23.35 4.01 -46.98
N LYS A 94 24.44 3.58 -47.62
CA LYS A 94 24.61 2.23 -48.19
C LYS A 94 25.37 1.28 -47.27
N ILE A 95 25.82 1.75 -46.10
CA ILE A 95 26.43 0.88 -45.08
C ILE A 95 25.32 0.03 -44.46
N TYR A 96 25.44 -1.28 -44.60
CA TYR A 96 24.51 -2.23 -43.98
C TYR A 96 24.75 -2.31 -42.48
N ASP A 97 23.67 -2.26 -41.69
CA ASP A 97 23.71 -2.26 -40.21
C ASP A 97 24.65 -1.19 -39.61
N ARG A 98 24.53 0.06 -40.09
CA ARG A 98 25.36 1.21 -39.68
C ARG A 98 25.49 1.37 -38.14
N GLU A 99 24.40 1.14 -37.41
CA GLU A 99 24.34 1.27 -35.94
C GLU A 99 24.70 -0.04 -35.21
N GLN A 100 25.07 -1.10 -35.93
CA GLN A 100 25.43 -2.43 -35.42
C GLN A 100 24.36 -3.09 -34.53
N THR A 101 23.10 -2.65 -34.64
CA THR A 101 21.99 -3.18 -33.85
C THR A 101 21.71 -4.65 -34.16
N ARG A 102 21.82 -5.06 -35.43
CA ARG A 102 21.61 -6.44 -35.84
C ARG A 102 22.81 -7.31 -35.48
N TYR A 103 24.02 -6.77 -35.61
CA TYR A 103 25.25 -7.42 -35.19
C TYR A 103 25.23 -7.77 -33.70
N LYS A 104 24.84 -6.82 -32.83
CA LYS A 104 24.72 -7.04 -31.38
C LYS A 104 23.59 -8.01 -31.00
N ALA A 105 22.51 -8.06 -31.78
CA ALA A 105 21.36 -8.93 -31.47
C ALA A 105 21.50 -10.37 -32.01
N THR A 106 22.12 -10.55 -33.18
CA THR A 106 22.09 -11.82 -33.93
C THR A 106 23.45 -12.28 -34.47
N GLY A 107 24.53 -11.49 -34.28
CA GLY A 107 25.85 -11.77 -34.79
C GLY A 107 26.04 -11.40 -36.28
N LEU A 108 27.05 -11.99 -36.93
CA LEU A 108 27.37 -11.72 -38.33
C LEU A 108 26.26 -12.17 -39.29
N HIS A 109 25.81 -11.24 -40.14
CA HIS A 109 24.94 -11.50 -41.28
C HIS A 109 25.74 -11.41 -42.59
N PHE A 110 25.43 -12.23 -43.59
CA PHE A 110 26.18 -12.28 -44.87
C PHE A 110 26.30 -10.91 -45.55
N ARG A 111 25.27 -10.07 -45.46
CA ARG A 111 25.29 -8.69 -46.01
C ARG A 111 26.37 -7.78 -45.41
N HIS A 112 26.98 -8.10 -44.27
CA HIS A 112 28.13 -7.37 -43.74
C HIS A 112 29.36 -7.44 -44.67
N THR A 113 29.46 -8.45 -45.54
CA THR A 113 30.53 -8.54 -46.55
C THR A 113 30.52 -7.35 -47.52
N ASP A 114 29.35 -6.77 -47.80
CA ASP A 114 29.19 -5.60 -48.67
C ASP A 114 29.89 -4.36 -48.10
N ASN A 115 29.93 -4.22 -46.77
CA ASN A 115 30.64 -3.13 -46.11
C ASN A 115 32.16 -3.26 -46.30
N VAL A 116 32.70 -4.48 -46.21
CA VAL A 116 34.13 -4.75 -46.44
C VAL A 116 34.51 -4.46 -47.90
N ILE A 117 33.66 -4.85 -48.85
CA ILE A 117 33.87 -4.59 -50.29
C ILE A 117 33.87 -3.08 -50.57
N GLN A 118 32.97 -2.31 -49.95
CA GLN A 118 32.95 -0.85 -50.08
C GLN A 118 34.28 -0.21 -49.63
N TRP A 119 34.86 -0.70 -48.53
CA TRP A 119 36.18 -0.23 -48.07
C TRP A 119 37.32 -0.58 -49.03
N LEU A 120 37.35 -1.79 -49.58
CA LEU A 120 38.36 -2.19 -50.58
C LEU A 120 38.26 -1.32 -51.84
N ASN A 121 37.05 -1.03 -52.32
CA ASN A 121 36.84 -0.13 -53.46
C ASN A 121 37.28 1.31 -53.17
N ALA A 122 37.10 1.78 -51.93
CA ALA A 122 37.59 3.08 -51.52
C ALA A 122 39.12 3.15 -51.62
N MET A 123 39.83 2.09 -51.22
CA MET A 123 41.30 2.01 -51.29
C MET A 123 41.82 1.95 -52.73
N ASP A 124 41.10 1.28 -53.63
CA ASP A 124 41.45 1.22 -55.06
C ASP A 124 41.33 2.62 -55.71
N GLU A 125 40.32 3.41 -55.32
CA GLU A 125 40.11 4.78 -55.82
C GLU A 125 41.24 5.74 -55.41
N ILE A 126 41.74 5.64 -54.18
CA ILE A 126 42.87 6.49 -53.74
C ILE A 126 44.22 5.97 -54.25
N GLY A 127 44.27 4.82 -54.93
CA GLY A 127 45.48 4.30 -55.54
C GLY A 127 46.44 3.59 -54.57
N LEU A 128 45.95 3.07 -53.43
CA LEU A 128 46.79 2.27 -52.53
C LEU A 128 47.24 0.98 -53.26
N PRO A 129 48.53 0.60 -53.24
CA PRO A 129 49.00 -0.60 -53.94
C PRO A 129 48.32 -1.89 -53.44
N LYS A 130 47.87 -2.74 -54.38
CA LYS A 130 47.11 -3.98 -54.09
C LYS A 130 47.86 -4.99 -53.24
N ILE A 131 49.18 -4.86 -53.10
CA ILE A 131 50.01 -5.69 -52.20
C ILE A 131 49.57 -5.59 -50.73
N PHE A 132 48.98 -4.46 -50.33
CA PHE A 132 48.51 -4.24 -48.96
C PHE A 132 47.11 -4.79 -48.70
N TYR A 133 46.36 -5.20 -49.73
CA TYR A 133 44.92 -5.45 -49.60
C TYR A 133 44.66 -6.80 -48.93
N PRO A 134 43.75 -6.89 -47.95
CA PRO A 134 43.21 -8.15 -47.46
C PRO A 134 42.11 -8.68 -48.38
N GLU A 135 41.82 -9.99 -48.29
CA GLU A 135 40.66 -10.58 -48.93
C GLU A 135 39.40 -10.44 -48.04
N THR A 136 38.20 -10.42 -48.62
CA THR A 136 36.96 -10.33 -47.84
C THR A 136 36.82 -11.49 -46.83
N THR A 137 37.31 -12.67 -47.18
CA THR A 137 37.35 -13.86 -46.30
C THR A 137 38.36 -13.71 -45.16
N ASP A 138 39.41 -12.90 -45.32
CA ASP A 138 40.38 -12.65 -44.25
C ASP A 138 39.71 -11.95 -43.05
N ILE A 139 38.74 -11.07 -43.35
CA ILE A 139 38.02 -10.23 -42.38
C ILE A 139 36.71 -10.90 -41.91
N TYR A 140 35.84 -11.32 -42.83
CA TYR A 140 34.51 -11.84 -42.49
C TYR A 140 34.57 -13.17 -41.73
N ASP A 141 35.39 -14.13 -42.20
CA ASP A 141 35.57 -15.44 -41.57
C ASP A 141 36.64 -15.44 -40.47
N ARG A 142 37.27 -14.29 -40.18
CA ARG A 142 38.41 -14.15 -39.25
C ARG A 142 39.57 -15.09 -39.60
N LYS A 143 39.84 -15.30 -40.89
CA LYS A 143 40.93 -16.18 -41.35
C LYS A 143 42.32 -15.53 -41.23
N ASN A 144 42.42 -14.22 -41.45
CA ASN A 144 43.69 -13.50 -41.42
C ASN A 144 43.50 -12.02 -41.07
N MET A 145 43.00 -11.77 -39.86
CA MET A 145 42.83 -10.41 -39.34
C MET A 145 44.14 -9.59 -39.27
N PRO A 146 45.33 -10.18 -38.98
CA PRO A 146 46.60 -9.45 -39.04
C PRO A 146 46.87 -8.74 -40.37
N ARG A 147 46.43 -9.32 -41.50
CA ARG A 147 46.54 -8.68 -42.82
C ARG A 147 45.66 -7.44 -42.96
N CYS A 148 44.48 -7.44 -42.34
CA CYS A 148 43.61 -6.26 -42.29
C CYS A 148 44.26 -5.12 -41.49
N ILE A 149 44.85 -5.44 -40.33
CA ILE A 149 45.55 -4.45 -39.50
C ILE A 149 46.77 -3.89 -40.22
N TYR A 150 47.55 -4.74 -40.89
CA TYR A 150 48.66 -4.31 -41.74
C TYR A 150 48.22 -3.35 -42.86
N CYS A 151 47.07 -3.63 -43.49
CA CYS A 151 46.49 -2.73 -44.49
C CYS A 151 46.10 -1.37 -43.90
N ILE A 152 45.54 -1.33 -42.68
CA ILE A 152 45.17 -0.08 -42.00
C ILE A 152 46.42 0.78 -41.71
N HIS A 153 47.51 0.15 -41.27
CA HIS A 153 48.79 0.83 -41.04
C HIS A 153 49.38 1.41 -42.33
N ALA A 154 49.35 0.65 -43.43
CA ALA A 154 49.77 1.14 -44.74
C ALA A 154 48.88 2.29 -45.26
N LEU A 155 47.56 2.17 -45.07
CA LEU A 155 46.59 3.19 -45.43
C LEU A 155 46.80 4.48 -44.63
N SER A 156 47.09 4.39 -43.33
CA SER A 156 47.35 5.55 -42.47
C SER A 156 48.56 6.35 -42.95
N LEU A 157 49.68 5.67 -43.21
CA LEU A 157 50.89 6.30 -43.76
C LEU A 157 50.63 6.94 -45.14
N TYR A 158 49.82 6.29 -45.98
CA TYR A 158 49.48 6.80 -47.30
C TYR A 158 48.59 8.05 -47.22
N LEU A 159 47.53 8.03 -46.41
CA LEU A 159 46.61 9.16 -46.22
C LEU A 159 47.30 10.34 -45.53
N PHE A 160 48.23 10.10 -44.61
CA PHE A 160 49.05 11.14 -44.00
C PHE A 160 49.95 11.84 -45.02
N LYS A 161 50.61 11.09 -45.91
CA LYS A 161 51.40 11.68 -47.02
C LYS A 161 50.54 12.52 -47.98
N LEU A 162 49.28 12.16 -48.16
CA LEU A 162 48.32 12.94 -48.96
C LEU A 162 47.67 14.11 -48.18
N GLY A 163 47.96 14.27 -46.89
CA GLY A 163 47.38 15.32 -46.04
C GLY A 163 45.88 15.11 -45.71
N LEU A 164 45.37 13.89 -45.87
CA LEU A 164 43.95 13.56 -45.68
C LEU A 164 43.63 12.99 -44.30
N ALA A 165 44.63 12.53 -43.54
CA ALA A 165 44.46 11.93 -42.22
C ALA A 165 45.64 12.26 -41.28
N PRO A 166 45.45 12.22 -39.95
CA PRO A 166 46.55 12.33 -38.98
C PRO A 166 47.49 11.11 -39.05
N GLN A 167 48.72 11.27 -38.56
CA GLN A 167 49.71 10.18 -38.48
C GLN A 167 49.34 9.16 -37.39
N ILE A 168 49.49 7.86 -37.67
CA ILE A 168 49.38 6.80 -36.65
C ILE A 168 50.53 6.90 -35.64
N GLN A 169 50.21 6.72 -34.36
CA GLN A 169 51.19 6.79 -33.27
C GLN A 169 51.93 5.45 -33.15
N ASP A 170 53.19 5.48 -32.74
CA ASP A 170 53.96 4.29 -32.34
C ASP A 170 53.88 4.13 -30.82
N LEU A 171 53.18 3.09 -30.37
CA LEU A 171 52.86 2.78 -28.99
C LEU A 171 53.60 1.53 -28.48
N TYR A 172 54.50 0.95 -29.28
CA TYR A 172 55.31 -0.18 -28.85
C TYR A 172 56.14 0.19 -27.61
N GLY A 173 55.98 -0.56 -26.52
CA GLY A 173 56.65 -0.30 -25.24
C GLY A 173 56.12 0.90 -24.43
N LYS A 174 55.00 1.51 -24.84
CA LYS A 174 54.35 2.64 -24.12
C LYS A 174 53.00 2.27 -23.51
N VAL A 175 52.43 1.13 -23.92
CA VAL A 175 51.15 0.60 -23.46
C VAL A 175 51.39 -0.79 -22.88
N ASP A 176 50.86 -1.04 -21.69
CA ASP A 176 50.96 -2.33 -21.01
C ASP A 176 49.64 -3.10 -21.17
N PHE A 177 49.75 -4.40 -21.42
CA PHE A 177 48.63 -5.34 -21.48
C PHE A 177 48.76 -6.35 -20.34
N THR A 178 47.63 -6.90 -19.91
CA THR A 178 47.64 -7.94 -18.87
C THR A 178 48.25 -9.24 -19.39
N GLU A 179 48.81 -10.04 -18.49
CA GLU A 179 49.40 -11.34 -18.84
C GLU A 179 48.37 -12.30 -19.45
N GLU A 180 47.10 -12.18 -19.04
CA GLU A 180 45.98 -12.93 -19.59
C GLU A 180 45.67 -12.53 -21.05
N GLU A 181 45.71 -11.24 -21.38
CA GLU A 181 45.50 -10.73 -22.75
C GLU A 181 46.63 -11.16 -23.69
N ILE A 182 47.88 -11.10 -23.22
CA ILE A 182 49.05 -11.55 -23.98
C ILE A 182 48.99 -13.07 -24.23
N ASN A 183 48.62 -13.86 -23.21
CA ASN A 183 48.48 -15.31 -23.36
C ASN A 183 47.29 -15.71 -24.25
N ASN A 184 46.15 -15.01 -24.16
CA ASN A 184 45.00 -15.24 -25.04
C ASN A 184 45.36 -14.93 -26.49
N MET A 185 46.00 -13.78 -26.76
CA MET A 185 46.45 -13.43 -28.11
C MET A 185 47.50 -14.42 -28.64
N LYS A 186 48.44 -14.86 -27.79
CA LYS A 186 49.40 -15.90 -28.12
C LYS A 186 48.72 -17.21 -28.56
N THR A 187 47.75 -17.70 -27.79
CA THR A 187 47.04 -18.94 -28.14
C THR A 187 46.18 -18.80 -29.40
N GLU A 188 45.64 -17.63 -29.69
CA GLU A 188 44.93 -17.37 -30.95
C GLU A 188 45.88 -17.33 -32.15
N LEU A 189 47.03 -16.65 -32.04
CA LEU A 189 48.06 -16.64 -33.08
C LEU A 189 48.59 -18.06 -33.37
N GLU A 190 48.74 -18.91 -32.34
CA GLU A 190 49.16 -20.32 -32.48
C GLU A 190 48.09 -21.19 -33.18
N LYS A 191 46.79 -20.97 -32.94
CA LYS A 191 45.70 -21.74 -33.54
C LYS A 191 45.63 -21.60 -35.07
N TYR A 192 45.97 -20.43 -35.60
CA TYR A 192 45.83 -20.13 -37.03
C TYR A 192 47.14 -20.25 -37.82
N GLY A 193 48.30 -20.40 -37.16
CA GLY A 193 49.59 -20.59 -37.83
C GLY A 193 50.00 -19.44 -38.78
N ILE A 194 49.54 -18.22 -38.50
CA ILE A 194 49.67 -17.06 -39.39
C ILE A 194 51.08 -16.44 -39.25
N GLN A 195 51.75 -16.18 -40.38
CA GLN A 195 52.99 -15.40 -40.37
C GLN A 195 52.69 -13.90 -40.26
N MET A 196 53.24 -13.25 -39.23
CA MET A 196 53.11 -11.80 -39.02
C MET A 196 53.75 -11.00 -40.19
N PRO A 197 53.02 -10.04 -40.80
CA PRO A 197 53.59 -9.10 -41.76
C PRO A 197 54.63 -8.18 -41.13
N ALA A 198 55.64 -7.74 -41.89
CA ALA A 198 56.67 -6.83 -41.39
C ALA A 198 56.19 -5.36 -41.42
N PHE A 199 55.64 -4.87 -40.31
CA PHE A 199 55.13 -3.48 -40.16
C PHE A 199 56.23 -2.42 -40.36
N SER A 200 57.49 -2.71 -40.01
CA SER A 200 58.64 -1.79 -40.14
C SER A 200 59.06 -1.46 -41.57
N LYS A 201 58.60 -2.21 -42.59
CA LYS A 201 59.02 -2.03 -44.00
C LYS A 201 58.02 -1.25 -44.87
N ILE A 202 56.88 -0.83 -44.31
CA ILE A 202 55.79 -0.18 -45.07
C ILE A 202 56.26 1.15 -45.70
N GLY A 203 56.97 1.99 -44.93
CA GLY A 203 57.41 3.31 -45.40
C GLY A 203 58.40 3.28 -46.57
N GLY A 204 59.28 2.28 -46.61
CA GLY A 204 60.26 2.10 -47.69
C GLY A 204 59.64 1.63 -49.02
N ILE A 205 58.58 0.82 -48.95
CA ILE A 205 57.82 0.38 -50.13
C ILE A 205 57.05 1.56 -50.75
N LEU A 206 56.54 2.48 -49.93
CA LEU A 206 55.82 3.69 -50.36
C LEU A 206 56.71 4.83 -50.88
N ALA A 207 58.02 4.84 -50.56
CA ALA A 207 58.94 5.90 -50.97
C ALA A 207 59.55 5.68 -52.36
N ASN A 208 59.68 4.43 -52.80
CA ASN A 208 60.32 4.08 -54.08
C ASN A 208 59.48 4.43 -55.33
N GLU A 209 58.25 4.97 -55.20
CA GLU A 209 57.34 5.23 -56.32
C GLU A 209 57.08 6.72 -56.66
N LEU A 210 57.69 7.70 -55.97
CA LEU A 210 57.52 9.14 -56.28
C LEU A 210 58.86 9.92 -56.23
N SER A 211 59.41 10.41 -57.35
CA SER A 211 60.53 11.38 -57.32
C SER A 211 60.69 12.20 -58.61
N VAL A 212 60.52 13.54 -58.56
CA VAL A 212 61.21 14.54 -59.45
C VAL A 212 61.36 15.95 -58.82
N ASP A 213 60.50 16.45 -57.91
CA ASP A 213 60.44 17.90 -57.58
C ASP A 213 61.21 18.40 -56.32
N GLU A 214 62.00 17.56 -55.64
CA GLU A 214 62.59 17.93 -54.34
C GLU A 214 63.79 18.92 -54.42
N ALA A 215 64.50 19.00 -55.56
CA ALA A 215 65.74 19.78 -55.67
C ALA A 215 65.52 21.31 -55.69
N ALA A 216 64.44 21.79 -56.29
CA ALA A 216 64.15 23.23 -56.40
C ALA A 216 63.67 23.85 -55.08
N LEU A 217 62.92 23.06 -54.29
CA LEU A 217 62.47 23.41 -52.95
C LEU A 217 63.65 23.58 -51.99
N HIS A 218 64.61 22.64 -52.03
CA HIS A 218 65.80 22.68 -51.18
C HIS A 218 66.66 23.94 -51.40
N ALA A 219 66.85 24.39 -52.64
CA ALA A 219 67.61 25.62 -52.93
C ALA A 219 66.94 26.89 -52.40
N ALA A 220 65.61 26.98 -52.47
CA ALA A 220 64.85 28.14 -52.00
C ALA A 220 64.88 28.26 -50.46
N VAL A 221 64.85 27.12 -49.76
CA VAL A 221 64.93 27.06 -48.29
C VAL A 221 66.31 27.48 -47.78
N ILE A 222 67.38 27.10 -48.47
CA ILE A 222 68.75 27.52 -48.11
C ILE A 222 68.90 29.04 -48.25
N ALA A 223 68.41 29.62 -49.34
CA ALA A 223 68.46 31.07 -49.55
C ALA A 223 67.69 31.87 -48.48
N ILE A 224 66.57 31.35 -47.98
CA ILE A 224 65.83 31.97 -46.86
C ILE A 224 66.65 31.90 -45.57
N ASN A 225 67.29 30.77 -45.29
CA ASN A 225 68.13 30.62 -44.10
C ASN A 225 69.36 31.53 -44.12
N GLU A 226 69.96 31.77 -45.29
CA GLU A 226 71.06 32.73 -45.44
C GLU A 226 70.58 34.17 -45.22
N ALA A 227 69.42 34.54 -45.75
CA ALA A 227 68.84 35.87 -45.53
C ALA A 227 68.54 36.13 -44.04
N ILE A 228 68.03 35.12 -43.32
CA ILE A 228 67.79 35.19 -41.87
C ILE A 228 69.08 35.55 -41.10
N ASP A 229 70.24 35.00 -41.50
CA ASP A 229 71.53 35.25 -40.81
C ASP A 229 72.03 36.68 -40.98
N HIS A 230 71.70 37.34 -42.09
CA HIS A 230 72.06 38.74 -42.34
C HIS A 230 71.31 39.74 -41.44
N ARG A 231 70.21 39.30 -40.78
CA ARG A 231 69.40 40.11 -39.85
C ARG A 231 68.86 41.42 -40.42
N ILE A 232 68.60 41.46 -41.72
CA ILE A 232 67.97 42.61 -42.40
C ILE A 232 66.53 42.21 -42.74
N PRO A 233 65.50 42.81 -42.08
CA PRO A 233 64.10 42.41 -42.29
C PRO A 233 63.61 42.49 -43.73
N ALA A 234 64.09 43.49 -44.50
CA ALA A 234 63.71 43.67 -45.89
C ALA A 234 64.23 42.54 -46.79
N ASP A 235 65.47 42.10 -46.57
CA ASP A 235 66.13 41.05 -47.36
C ASP A 235 65.54 39.67 -47.04
N THR A 236 65.25 39.40 -45.77
CA THR A 236 64.58 38.15 -45.34
C THR A 236 63.17 38.06 -45.86
N PHE A 237 62.41 39.16 -45.84
CA PHE A 237 61.08 39.18 -46.44
C PHE A 237 61.12 39.00 -47.97
N ALA A 238 62.13 39.55 -48.65
CA ALA A 238 62.35 39.31 -50.07
C ALA A 238 62.67 37.83 -50.37
N ALA A 239 63.48 37.18 -49.52
CA ALA A 239 63.77 35.75 -49.64
C ALA A 239 62.55 34.86 -49.34
N LEU A 240 61.72 35.23 -48.34
CA LEU A 240 60.47 34.53 -48.01
C LEU A 240 59.46 34.59 -49.17
N LYS A 241 59.47 35.65 -49.99
CA LYS A 241 58.62 35.79 -51.19
C LYS A 241 59.03 34.89 -52.36
N ASN A 242 60.09 34.08 -52.24
CA ASN A 242 60.53 33.20 -53.32
C ASN A 242 59.44 32.17 -53.68
N PRO A 243 58.93 32.15 -54.94
CA PRO A 243 57.84 31.27 -55.33
C PRO A 243 58.19 29.78 -55.23
N ASN A 244 59.48 29.43 -55.35
CA ASN A 244 59.95 28.04 -55.22
C ASN A 244 60.01 27.56 -53.76
N ALA A 245 59.91 28.47 -52.77
CA ALA A 245 59.81 28.11 -51.35
C ALA A 245 58.37 27.74 -50.93
N MET A 246 57.38 28.02 -51.79
CA MET A 246 55.96 27.70 -51.59
C MET A 246 55.40 28.22 -50.25
N LEU A 247 55.87 29.38 -49.79
CA LEU A 247 55.39 30.01 -48.56
C LEU A 247 54.14 30.85 -48.82
N VAL A 248 53.19 30.81 -47.88
CA VAL A 248 51.88 31.48 -47.96
C VAL A 248 51.62 32.33 -46.72
N ASN A 249 50.71 33.30 -46.84
CA ASN A 249 50.29 34.24 -45.78
C ASN A 249 51.41 35.19 -45.30
N LEU A 250 52.23 35.73 -46.19
CA LEU A 250 53.27 36.70 -45.82
C LEU A 250 52.69 38.13 -45.73
N GLU A 251 52.83 38.78 -44.58
CA GLU A 251 52.39 40.15 -44.35
C GLU A 251 53.58 41.11 -44.22
N GLU A 252 53.67 42.10 -45.10
CA GLU A 252 54.77 43.08 -45.14
C GLU A 252 54.94 43.91 -43.84
N PRO A 253 53.88 44.31 -43.12
CA PRO A 253 54.01 45.00 -41.84
C PRO A 253 54.70 44.18 -40.74
N LEU A 254 54.68 42.84 -40.85
CA LEU A 254 55.25 41.92 -39.87
C LEU A 254 56.67 41.45 -40.25
N ALA A 255 57.27 42.02 -41.30
CA ALA A 255 58.59 41.63 -41.80
C ALA A 255 59.70 41.67 -40.72
N SER A 256 59.69 42.69 -39.84
CA SER A 256 60.63 42.76 -38.71
C SER A 256 60.41 41.65 -37.70
N THR A 257 59.15 41.34 -37.37
CA THR A 257 58.79 40.28 -36.42
C THR A 257 59.08 38.88 -36.97
N TYR A 258 58.85 38.63 -38.27
CA TYR A 258 59.24 37.37 -38.91
C TYR A 258 60.75 37.17 -38.84
N GLN A 259 61.53 38.20 -39.14
CA GLN A 259 62.99 38.14 -39.07
C GLN A 259 63.47 37.74 -37.66
N ASP A 260 62.95 38.39 -36.62
CA ASP A 260 63.38 38.12 -35.24
C ASP A 260 63.01 36.70 -34.79
N VAL A 261 61.79 36.24 -35.09
CA VAL A 261 61.31 34.91 -34.69
C VAL A 261 62.00 33.79 -35.47
N LEU A 262 62.18 33.95 -36.78
CA LEU A 262 62.89 32.97 -37.60
C LEU A 262 64.37 32.89 -37.23
N TYR A 263 64.99 34.02 -36.88
CA TYR A 263 66.37 34.03 -36.39
C TYR A 263 66.51 33.28 -35.07
N GLN A 264 65.61 33.52 -34.10
CA GLN A 264 65.60 32.79 -32.82
C GLN A 264 65.38 31.28 -33.03
N ALA A 265 64.38 30.90 -33.83
CA ALA A 265 64.10 29.49 -34.13
C ALA A 265 65.31 28.76 -34.75
N LYS A 266 66.06 29.47 -35.62
CA LYS A 266 67.29 28.93 -36.20
C LYS A 266 68.41 28.77 -35.16
N GLN A 267 68.58 29.73 -34.24
CA GLN A 267 69.55 29.63 -33.15
C GLN A 267 69.23 28.46 -32.19
N ASP A 268 67.96 28.29 -31.83
CA ASP A 268 67.51 27.19 -30.97
C ASP A 268 67.70 25.82 -31.63
N LYS A 269 67.52 25.75 -32.94
CA LYS A 269 67.82 24.54 -33.71
C LYS A 269 69.31 24.21 -33.72
N MET A 270 70.17 25.22 -33.95
CA MET A 270 71.63 25.08 -33.90
C MET A 270 72.16 24.67 -32.51
N THR A 271 71.58 25.20 -31.43
CA THR A 271 71.99 24.81 -30.06
C THR A 271 71.53 23.39 -29.72
N ASN A 272 70.33 22.99 -30.13
CA ASN A 272 69.84 21.62 -29.95
C ASN A 272 70.63 20.59 -30.78
N ALA A 273 71.08 20.95 -31.98
CA ALA A 273 71.97 20.11 -32.78
C ALA A 273 73.32 19.90 -32.07
N LYS A 274 73.91 20.97 -31.50
CA LYS A 274 75.17 20.90 -30.72
C LYS A 274 75.06 20.02 -29.48
N ASN A 275 73.94 20.08 -28.75
CA ASN A 275 73.71 19.27 -27.56
C ASN A 275 73.56 17.76 -27.85
N ARG A 276 73.20 17.37 -29.09
CA ARG A 276 73.10 15.97 -29.51
C ARG A 276 74.46 15.35 -29.88
N THR A 277 75.47 16.15 -30.20
CA THR A 277 76.79 15.72 -30.69
C THR A 277 77.85 15.41 -29.62
N GLU A 278 77.54 15.44 -28.32
CA GLU A 278 78.53 15.09 -27.28
C GLU A 278 78.89 13.59 -27.22
N ASN A 279 78.26 12.69 -28.00
CA ASN A 279 78.47 11.24 -27.87
C ASN A 279 78.65 10.41 -29.16
N SER A 280 78.89 10.99 -30.33
CA SER A 280 79.34 10.19 -31.49
C SER A 280 80.01 11.05 -32.58
N GLU A 281 81.17 10.62 -33.07
CA GLU A 281 81.75 11.09 -34.33
C GLU A 281 80.83 10.70 -35.51
N ARG A 282 79.86 11.55 -35.85
CA ARG A 282 79.07 11.47 -37.08
C ARG A 282 79.34 12.71 -37.93
N GLU A 283 79.51 12.52 -39.25
CA GLU A 283 79.61 13.60 -40.22
C GLU A 283 78.35 14.48 -40.14
N ARG A 284 78.54 15.81 -40.11
CA ARG A 284 77.46 16.80 -39.92
C ARG A 284 76.58 16.89 -41.16
N ASP A 285 75.28 16.67 -41.00
CA ASP A 285 74.28 16.92 -42.04
C ASP A 285 73.86 18.40 -42.02
N VAL A 286 73.94 19.07 -43.17
CA VAL A 286 73.68 20.52 -43.33
C VAL A 286 72.24 20.88 -42.95
N TYR A 287 71.30 19.93 -42.99
CA TYR A 287 69.90 20.14 -42.60
C TYR A 287 69.63 20.14 -41.08
N GLU A 288 70.63 19.79 -40.26
CA GLU A 288 70.50 19.86 -38.79
C GLU A 288 70.61 21.30 -38.28
N GLU A 289 71.34 22.18 -38.99
CA GLU A 289 71.57 23.57 -38.58
C GLU A 289 70.64 24.58 -39.29
N LEU A 290 70.04 24.21 -40.44
CA LEU A 290 69.13 25.06 -41.21
C LEU A 290 67.65 24.76 -40.90
N LEU A 291 66.80 25.79 -40.92
CA LEU A 291 65.36 25.61 -40.84
C LEU A 291 64.83 24.99 -42.15
N THR A 292 63.91 24.04 -42.03
CA THR A 292 63.20 23.43 -43.16
C THR A 292 62.05 24.33 -43.64
N GLN A 293 61.53 24.08 -44.84
CA GLN A 293 60.38 24.83 -45.37
C GLN A 293 59.18 24.81 -44.41
N ALA A 294 58.89 23.65 -43.82
CA ALA A 294 57.78 23.49 -42.88
C ALA A 294 58.00 24.29 -41.58
N GLU A 295 59.23 24.34 -41.06
CA GLU A 295 59.56 25.13 -39.87
C GLU A 295 59.49 26.65 -40.15
N ILE A 296 59.91 27.10 -41.34
CA ILE A 296 59.80 28.50 -41.75
C ILE A 296 58.32 28.90 -41.88
N GLN A 297 57.51 28.11 -42.59
CA GLN A 297 56.07 28.36 -42.72
C GLN A 297 55.37 28.32 -41.35
N GLY A 298 55.76 27.38 -40.47
CA GLY A 298 55.23 27.27 -39.11
C GLY A 298 55.46 28.52 -38.27
N ASN A 299 56.67 29.10 -38.34
CA ASN A 299 57.00 30.32 -37.61
C ASN A 299 56.34 31.58 -38.20
N VAL A 300 56.21 31.67 -39.53
CA VAL A 300 55.45 32.75 -40.19
C VAL A 300 53.97 32.72 -39.77
N ASN A 301 53.35 31.54 -39.80
CA ASN A 301 51.97 31.37 -39.34
C ASN A 301 51.83 31.75 -37.85
N LYS A 302 52.80 31.37 -37.01
CA LYS A 302 52.82 31.72 -35.58
C LYS A 302 52.80 33.23 -35.35
N VAL A 303 53.64 33.99 -36.06
CA VAL A 303 53.70 35.46 -35.96
C VAL A 303 52.38 36.11 -36.40
N ASN A 304 51.79 35.61 -37.50
CA ASN A 304 50.50 36.12 -37.99
C ASN A 304 49.36 35.87 -37.02
N THR A 305 49.30 34.66 -36.46
CA THR A 305 48.29 34.35 -35.44
C THR A 305 48.45 35.24 -34.23
N PHE A 306 49.67 35.47 -33.75
CA PHE A 306 49.92 36.32 -32.58
C PHE A 306 49.48 37.78 -32.82
N SER A 307 49.79 38.35 -33.98
CA SER A 307 49.37 39.70 -34.33
C SER A 307 47.84 39.83 -34.45
N ALA A 308 47.19 38.84 -35.08
CA ALA A 308 45.73 38.84 -35.22
C ALA A 308 45.01 38.70 -33.87
N LEU A 309 45.54 37.90 -32.94
CA LEU A 309 45.03 37.79 -31.57
C LEU A 309 45.18 39.11 -30.78
N ALA A 310 46.32 39.79 -30.91
CA ALA A 310 46.55 41.09 -30.27
C ALA A 310 45.56 42.16 -30.76
N ASN A 311 45.24 42.17 -32.06
CA ASN A 311 44.24 43.08 -32.64
C ASN A 311 42.81 42.80 -32.13
N ILE A 312 42.46 41.53 -31.90
CA ILE A 312 41.17 41.14 -31.30
C ILE A 312 41.10 41.61 -29.85
N ASP A 313 42.17 41.43 -29.08
CA ASP A 313 42.20 41.88 -27.69
C ASP A 313 42.01 43.38 -27.55
N LEU A 314 42.64 44.15 -28.44
CA LEU A 314 42.50 45.60 -28.49
C LEU A 314 41.06 46.01 -28.87
N ALA A 315 40.42 45.30 -29.80
CA ALA A 315 39.03 45.55 -30.17
C ALA A 315 38.04 45.18 -29.04
N LEU A 316 38.30 44.11 -28.29
CA LEU A 316 37.52 43.73 -27.10
C LEU A 316 37.63 44.78 -26.00
N GLU A 317 38.83 45.34 -25.77
CA GLU A 317 39.05 46.38 -24.75
C GLU A 317 38.37 47.72 -25.09
N GLN A 318 38.23 48.02 -26.39
CA GLN A 318 37.52 49.21 -26.86
C GLN A 318 35.99 49.06 -26.87
N GLY A 319 35.48 47.83 -26.74
CA GLY A 319 34.04 47.56 -26.72
C GLY A 319 33.32 47.81 -28.06
N ASP A 320 34.05 47.84 -29.18
CA ASP A 320 33.49 48.10 -30.51
C ASP A 320 33.22 46.78 -31.25
N ALA A 321 31.93 46.44 -31.39
CA ALA A 321 31.47 45.21 -32.03
C ALA A 321 31.83 45.13 -33.53
N LEU A 322 31.89 46.26 -34.24
CA LEU A 322 32.21 46.30 -35.67
C LEU A 322 33.72 46.20 -35.91
N ALA A 323 34.52 46.85 -35.06
CA ALA A 323 35.97 46.71 -35.09
C ALA A 323 36.40 45.27 -34.73
N LEU A 324 35.76 44.67 -33.73
CA LEU A 324 35.97 43.27 -33.34
C LEU A 324 35.64 42.31 -34.48
N PHE A 325 34.51 42.50 -35.16
CA PHE A 325 34.13 41.66 -36.29
C PHE A 325 35.17 41.72 -37.42
N LYS A 326 35.71 42.90 -37.73
CA LYS A 326 36.78 43.06 -38.72
C LYS A 326 38.07 42.35 -38.30
N ALA A 327 38.43 42.39 -37.02
CA ALA A 327 39.61 41.69 -36.51
C ALA A 327 39.45 40.16 -36.57
N LEU A 328 38.24 39.65 -36.27
CA LEU A 328 37.91 38.22 -36.37
C LEU A 328 37.96 37.68 -37.81
N GLN A 329 37.75 38.53 -38.82
CA GLN A 329 37.84 38.17 -40.24
C GLN A 329 39.28 37.97 -40.76
N SER A 330 40.30 38.14 -39.93
CA SER A 330 41.69 37.99 -40.36
C SER A 330 41.98 36.58 -40.94
N PRO A 331 42.55 36.48 -42.16
CA PRO A 331 42.90 35.20 -42.79
C PRO A 331 43.85 34.34 -41.94
N ALA A 332 44.69 34.97 -41.10
CA ALA A 332 45.62 34.30 -40.21
C ALA A 332 44.92 33.44 -39.14
N LEU A 333 43.71 33.85 -38.71
CA LEU A 333 42.93 33.12 -37.72
C LEU A 333 42.09 32.02 -38.37
N GLY A 334 41.64 32.20 -39.62
CA GLY A 334 40.88 31.19 -40.35
C GLY A 334 39.57 30.78 -39.66
N LEU A 335 38.94 31.72 -38.93
CA LEU A 335 37.69 31.48 -38.22
C LEU A 335 36.53 31.24 -39.20
N ARG A 336 35.68 30.28 -38.88
CA ARG A 336 34.53 29.87 -39.70
C ARG A 336 33.22 30.37 -39.09
N GLY A 337 32.24 30.65 -39.94
CA GLY A 337 30.87 30.95 -39.51
C GLY A 337 30.60 32.39 -39.03
N LEU A 338 31.49 33.35 -39.32
CA LEU A 338 31.31 34.76 -38.95
C LEU A 338 30.13 35.41 -39.70
N GLN A 339 29.16 35.96 -38.96
CA GLN A 339 27.98 36.66 -39.47
C GLN A 339 27.94 38.09 -38.93
N GLN A 340 27.87 39.07 -39.83
CA GLN A 340 27.89 40.49 -39.45
C GLN A 340 26.71 40.88 -38.52
N GLN A 341 25.55 40.22 -38.66
CA GLN A 341 24.35 40.47 -37.84
C GLN A 341 24.52 40.06 -36.37
N ASN A 342 25.51 39.21 -36.07
CA ASN A 342 25.78 38.70 -34.73
C ASN A 342 26.95 39.44 -34.06
N SER A 343 27.39 40.59 -34.58
CA SER A 343 28.53 41.35 -34.05
C SER A 343 28.41 41.65 -32.55
N ASP A 344 27.22 42.04 -32.09
CA ASP A 344 26.98 42.34 -30.68
C ASP A 344 26.98 41.08 -29.80
N TRP A 345 26.56 39.94 -30.37
CA TRP A 345 26.62 38.63 -29.70
C TRP A 345 28.06 38.16 -29.55
N TYR A 346 28.90 38.34 -30.57
CA TYR A 346 30.34 38.04 -30.49
C TYR A 346 31.02 38.89 -29.43
N LEU A 347 30.74 40.19 -29.41
CA LEU A 347 31.31 41.10 -28.40
C LEU A 347 30.92 40.65 -26.98
N LYS A 348 29.64 40.37 -26.75
CA LYS A 348 29.14 39.93 -25.42
C LYS A 348 29.74 38.59 -25.00
N GLN A 349 29.78 37.61 -25.89
CA GLN A 349 30.29 36.27 -25.60
C GLN A 349 31.81 36.29 -25.34
N LEU A 350 32.59 36.92 -26.22
CA LEU A 350 34.05 36.95 -26.08
C LEU A 350 34.53 37.82 -24.91
N LEU A 351 33.77 38.86 -24.52
CA LEU A 351 34.02 39.59 -23.27
C LEU A 351 33.77 38.70 -22.04
N SER A 352 32.70 37.89 -22.05
CA SER A 352 32.43 36.92 -20.99
C SER A 352 33.55 35.88 -20.90
N ASP A 353 33.97 35.32 -22.04
CA ASP A 353 35.02 34.31 -22.10
C ASP A 353 36.38 34.87 -21.59
N LYS A 354 36.71 36.12 -21.97
CA LYS A 354 37.89 36.85 -21.44
C LYS A 354 37.78 37.10 -19.94
N GLN A 355 36.59 37.43 -19.42
CA GLN A 355 36.38 37.64 -17.98
C GLN A 355 36.49 36.33 -17.18
N GLN A 356 35.97 35.23 -17.70
CA GLN A 356 36.12 33.90 -17.09
C GLN A 356 37.59 33.45 -17.07
N LYS A 357 38.33 33.68 -18.17
CA LYS A 357 39.77 33.38 -18.24
C LYS A 357 40.59 34.19 -17.22
N ARG A 358 40.27 35.47 -17.03
CA ARG A 358 40.85 36.31 -15.98
C ARG A 358 40.54 35.81 -14.56
N GLN A 359 39.33 35.30 -14.32
CA GLN A 359 38.97 34.72 -13.02
C GLN A 359 39.73 33.41 -12.72
N SER A 360 40.13 32.66 -13.75
CA SER A 360 40.99 31.47 -13.62
C SER A 360 42.49 31.77 -13.44
N GLY A 361 42.87 33.05 -13.33
CA GLY A 361 44.25 33.47 -13.05
C GLY A 361 45.17 33.60 -14.27
N GLN A 362 44.64 33.44 -15.50
CA GLN A 362 45.40 33.63 -16.73
C GLN A 362 45.13 35.01 -17.34
N THR A 363 46.18 35.77 -17.61
CA THR A 363 46.09 37.13 -18.23
C THR A 363 46.33 37.13 -19.73
N ASP A 364 46.60 35.98 -20.33
CA ASP A 364 46.93 35.86 -21.75
C ASP A 364 45.72 36.09 -22.66
N PRO A 365 45.94 36.54 -23.91
CA PRO A 365 44.93 36.62 -24.95
C PRO A 365 44.09 35.35 -25.10
N LEU A 366 42.87 35.51 -25.63
CA LEU A 366 42.09 34.34 -26.06
C LEU A 366 42.84 33.63 -27.20
N GLN A 367 42.94 32.31 -27.12
CA GLN A 367 43.57 31.50 -28.15
C GLN A 367 42.62 31.32 -29.35
N LYS A 368 43.16 30.92 -30.50
CA LYS A 368 42.39 30.74 -31.74
C LYS A 368 41.23 29.75 -31.57
N GLU A 369 41.46 28.66 -30.86
CA GLU A 369 40.47 27.62 -30.58
C GLU A 369 39.34 28.17 -29.68
N GLU A 370 39.70 28.96 -28.68
CA GLU A 370 38.74 29.63 -27.78
C GLU A 370 37.90 30.66 -28.52
N LEU A 371 38.50 31.42 -29.45
CA LEU A 371 37.78 32.38 -30.30
C LEU A 371 36.79 31.68 -31.25
N GLN A 372 37.19 30.56 -31.87
CA GLN A 372 36.27 29.78 -32.71
C GLN A 372 35.09 29.24 -31.88
N SER A 373 35.37 28.68 -30.70
CA SER A 373 34.34 28.22 -29.77
C SER A 373 33.40 29.36 -29.35
N GLY A 374 33.94 30.54 -29.04
CA GLY A 374 33.15 31.71 -28.68
C GLY A 374 32.27 32.23 -29.83
N VAL A 375 32.77 32.23 -31.06
CA VAL A 375 31.99 32.59 -32.27
C VAL A 375 30.87 31.57 -32.51
N ASP A 376 31.14 30.28 -32.40
CA ASP A 376 30.14 29.22 -32.58
C ASP A 376 29.07 29.27 -31.46
N ALA A 377 29.47 29.56 -30.22
CA ALA A 377 28.56 29.74 -29.10
C ALA A 377 27.66 30.98 -29.29
N ALA A 378 28.23 32.11 -29.70
CA ALA A 378 27.48 33.35 -29.96
C ALA A 378 26.49 33.20 -31.12
N ASN A 379 26.90 32.53 -32.21
CA ASN A 379 26.01 32.20 -33.33
C ASN A 379 24.85 31.31 -32.89
N SER A 380 25.16 30.29 -32.10
CA SER A 380 24.15 29.38 -31.56
C SER A 380 23.18 30.12 -30.64
N ALA A 381 23.68 31.02 -29.78
CA ALA A 381 22.87 31.83 -28.88
C ALA A 381 21.95 32.81 -29.63
N ALA A 382 22.47 33.49 -30.66
CA ALA A 382 21.68 34.39 -31.51
C ALA A 382 20.57 33.62 -32.26
N GLN A 383 20.90 32.45 -32.81
CA GLN A 383 19.93 31.60 -33.49
C GLN A 383 18.85 31.07 -32.53
N GLN A 384 19.23 30.65 -31.32
CA GLN A 384 18.29 30.22 -30.29
C GLN A 384 17.36 31.36 -29.86
N TYR A 385 17.88 32.58 -29.71
CA TYR A 385 17.07 33.76 -29.37
C TYR A 385 16.03 34.07 -30.46
N GLN A 386 16.42 34.01 -31.74
CA GLN A 386 15.49 34.21 -32.86
C GLN A 386 14.41 33.12 -32.92
N ARG A 387 14.78 31.85 -32.75
CA ARG A 387 13.80 30.75 -32.70
C ARG A 387 12.83 30.90 -31.52
N ARG A 388 13.31 31.37 -30.37
CA ARG A 388 12.47 31.66 -29.20
C ARG A 388 11.44 32.75 -29.48
N LEU A 389 11.85 33.86 -30.09
CA LEU A 389 10.92 34.94 -30.47
C LEU A 389 9.88 34.47 -31.50
N ALA A 390 10.30 33.66 -32.47
CA ALA A 390 9.39 33.06 -33.44
C ALA A 390 8.36 32.13 -32.76
N ALA A 391 8.80 31.28 -31.83
CA ALA A 391 7.92 30.40 -31.07
C ALA A 391 6.91 31.18 -30.21
N VAL A 392 7.34 32.25 -29.53
CA VAL A 392 6.46 33.14 -28.74
C VAL A 392 5.40 33.82 -29.61
N ALA A 393 5.75 34.23 -30.83
CA ALA A 393 4.78 34.79 -31.77
C ALA A 393 3.72 33.75 -32.20
N VAL A 394 4.13 32.50 -32.42
CA VAL A 394 3.21 31.39 -32.75
C VAL A 394 2.30 31.06 -31.55
N ILE A 395 2.83 31.03 -30.33
CA ILE A 395 2.06 30.82 -29.09
C ILE A 395 1.00 31.91 -28.92
N ASN A 396 1.35 33.18 -29.08
CA ASN A 396 0.39 34.29 -29.00
C ASN A 396 -0.73 34.16 -30.04
N ALA A 397 -0.39 33.76 -31.27
CA ALA A 397 -1.37 33.50 -32.32
C ALA A 397 -2.24 32.26 -32.04
N ALA A 398 -1.72 31.24 -31.34
CA ALA A 398 -2.50 30.08 -30.92
C ALA A 398 -3.51 30.44 -29.82
N ILE A 399 -3.08 31.22 -28.82
CA ILE A 399 -3.96 31.73 -27.75
C ILE A 399 -5.13 32.53 -28.35
N GLN A 400 -4.86 33.41 -29.32
CA GLN A 400 -5.91 34.20 -30.01
C GLN A 400 -6.90 33.34 -30.80
N LYS A 401 -6.47 32.20 -31.35
CA LYS A 401 -7.37 31.26 -32.06
C LYS A 401 -8.32 30.53 -31.13
N GLY A 402 -8.02 30.46 -29.82
CA GLY A 402 -8.92 29.91 -28.81
C GLY A 402 -9.02 28.38 -28.78
N VAL A 403 -8.10 27.65 -29.43
CA VAL A 403 -8.12 26.18 -29.47
C VAL A 403 -7.13 25.63 -28.44
N ALA A 404 -7.65 25.06 -27.35
CA ALA A 404 -6.88 24.59 -26.21
C ALA A 404 -5.74 23.62 -26.57
N GLU A 405 -6.03 22.58 -27.35
CA GLU A 405 -5.04 21.60 -27.79
C GLU A 405 -3.90 22.25 -28.60
N LYS A 406 -4.23 23.21 -29.47
CA LYS A 406 -3.22 23.92 -30.28
C LYS A 406 -2.36 24.82 -29.40
N THR A 407 -2.96 25.53 -28.46
CA THR A 407 -2.22 26.40 -27.54
C THR A 407 -1.23 25.61 -26.70
N VAL A 408 -1.62 24.45 -26.17
CA VAL A 408 -0.66 23.61 -25.43
C VAL A 408 0.41 23.00 -26.32
N LEU A 409 0.07 22.55 -27.53
CA LEU A 409 1.07 22.02 -28.47
C LEU A 409 2.15 23.06 -28.76
N GLU A 410 1.77 24.33 -28.96
CA GLU A 410 2.72 25.42 -29.19
C GLU A 410 3.49 25.82 -27.92
N LEU A 411 2.85 25.79 -26.73
CA LEU A 411 3.53 26.03 -25.46
C LEU A 411 4.57 24.95 -25.13
N MET A 412 4.37 23.72 -25.60
CA MET A 412 5.31 22.60 -25.45
C MET A 412 6.46 22.63 -26.47
N ASN A 413 6.47 23.60 -27.40
CA ASN A 413 7.54 23.72 -28.37
C ASN A 413 8.88 23.98 -27.64
N PRO A 414 9.89 23.08 -27.76
CA PRO A 414 11.17 23.24 -27.08
C PRO A 414 11.91 24.51 -27.50
N GLU A 415 11.60 25.06 -28.68
CA GLU A 415 12.16 26.33 -29.15
C GLU A 415 11.67 27.53 -28.33
N ALA A 416 10.51 27.44 -27.68
CA ALA A 416 9.95 28.50 -26.83
C ALA A 416 10.68 28.65 -25.49
N GLN A 417 11.38 27.60 -25.02
CA GLN A 417 12.12 27.58 -23.75
C GLN A 417 11.28 27.95 -22.52
N LEU A 418 10.01 27.54 -22.52
CA LEU A 418 9.08 27.75 -21.42
C LEU A 418 9.19 26.64 -20.35
N PRO A 419 8.72 26.89 -19.12
CA PRO A 419 8.61 25.87 -18.07
C PRO A 419 7.75 24.69 -18.50
N GLN A 420 7.82 23.59 -17.75
CA GLN A 420 7.10 22.35 -18.08
C GLN A 420 5.59 22.60 -18.20
N VAL A 421 5.02 22.18 -19.34
CA VAL A 421 3.59 22.30 -19.67
C VAL A 421 2.93 20.93 -19.65
N TYR A 422 1.70 20.86 -19.18
CA TYR A 422 0.97 19.60 -19.03
C TYR A 422 -0.20 19.46 -20.02
N PRO A 423 -0.15 18.50 -20.97
CA PRO A 423 -1.19 18.28 -21.98
C PRO A 423 -2.62 18.17 -21.46
N PHE A 424 -2.80 17.55 -20.29
CA PHE A 424 -4.14 17.34 -19.72
C PHE A 424 -4.83 18.65 -19.30
N ALA A 425 -4.08 19.72 -19.03
CA ALA A 425 -4.62 21.00 -18.56
C ALA A 425 -4.81 22.02 -19.69
N ALA A 426 -5.04 21.56 -20.92
CA ALA A 426 -5.09 22.43 -22.09
C ALA A 426 -6.15 23.53 -22.00
N ASP A 427 -7.33 23.20 -21.48
CA ASP A 427 -8.41 24.17 -21.29
C ASP A 427 -8.07 25.22 -20.23
N LEU A 428 -7.31 24.84 -19.18
CA LEU A 428 -6.83 25.76 -18.16
C LEU A 428 -5.84 26.77 -18.75
N TYR A 429 -4.81 26.30 -19.46
CA TYR A 429 -3.82 27.19 -20.08
C TYR A 429 -4.48 28.13 -21.10
N GLN A 430 -5.37 27.64 -21.95
CA GLN A 430 -6.02 28.47 -22.96
C GLN A 430 -6.93 29.53 -22.37
N LYS A 431 -7.73 29.19 -21.34
CA LYS A 431 -8.64 30.16 -20.71
C LYS A 431 -7.86 31.26 -19.98
N GLU A 432 -6.90 30.86 -19.14
CA GLU A 432 -6.15 31.80 -18.28
C GLU A 432 -5.14 32.65 -19.05
N LEU A 433 -4.44 32.08 -20.05
CA LEU A 433 -3.55 32.87 -20.89
C LEU A 433 -4.32 33.83 -21.82
N ALA A 434 -5.54 33.47 -22.24
CA ALA A 434 -6.39 34.39 -23.02
C ALA A 434 -6.91 35.56 -22.17
N THR A 435 -7.22 35.35 -20.89
CA THR A 435 -7.56 36.45 -19.96
C THR A 435 -6.37 37.37 -19.75
N LEU A 436 -5.17 36.82 -19.52
CA LEU A 436 -3.93 37.61 -19.39
C LEU A 436 -3.61 38.39 -20.67
N GLN A 437 -3.71 37.75 -21.83
CA GLN A 437 -3.45 38.40 -23.13
C GLN A 437 -4.40 39.56 -23.40
N ARG A 438 -5.67 39.50 -22.94
CA ARG A 438 -6.64 40.61 -23.05
C ARG A 438 -6.34 41.77 -22.09
N GLN A 439 -5.63 41.51 -21.00
CA GLN A 439 -5.23 42.52 -20.02
C GLN A 439 -3.91 43.21 -20.41
N SER A 440 -3.08 42.58 -21.24
CA SER A 440 -1.84 43.16 -21.76
C SER A 440 -2.11 44.27 -22.79
N PRO A 441 -1.36 45.40 -22.74
CA PRO A 441 -1.62 46.57 -23.58
C PRO A 441 -1.47 46.30 -25.09
N GLU A 442 -0.58 45.38 -25.48
CA GLU A 442 -0.32 45.04 -26.89
C GLU A 442 -1.11 43.81 -27.37
N HIS A 443 -2.01 43.25 -26.55
CA HIS A 443 -2.74 42.00 -26.83
C HIS A 443 -1.81 40.81 -27.18
N ASN A 444 -0.55 40.88 -26.74
CA ASN A 444 0.48 39.88 -26.88
C ASN A 444 1.21 39.76 -25.55
N LEU A 445 1.57 38.54 -25.18
CA LEU A 445 2.37 38.23 -24.01
C LEU A 445 3.83 38.09 -24.42
N THR A 446 4.71 38.79 -23.70
CA THR A 446 6.15 38.67 -23.85
C THR A 446 6.66 37.32 -23.31
N HIS A 447 7.86 36.90 -23.71
CA HIS A 447 8.44 35.65 -23.20
C HIS A 447 8.49 35.58 -21.65
N PRO A 448 8.94 36.64 -20.92
CA PRO A 448 8.94 36.59 -19.45
C PRO A 448 7.54 36.43 -18.86
N GLU A 449 6.54 37.14 -19.39
CA GLU A 449 5.14 37.02 -18.93
C GLU A 449 4.58 35.62 -19.18
N LEU A 450 4.84 35.05 -20.36
CA LEU A 450 4.46 33.66 -20.68
C LEU A 450 5.17 32.67 -19.75
N SER A 451 6.46 32.87 -19.46
CA SER A 451 7.21 31.98 -18.58
C SER A 451 6.60 31.95 -17.18
N VAL A 452 6.33 33.11 -16.57
CA VAL A 452 5.74 33.20 -15.23
C VAL A 452 4.31 32.64 -15.23
N ALA A 453 3.48 33.03 -16.20
CA ALA A 453 2.11 32.57 -16.29
C ALA A 453 2.03 31.04 -16.46
N VAL A 454 2.87 30.47 -17.32
CA VAL A 454 2.94 29.01 -17.53
C VAL A 454 3.42 28.30 -16.26
N GLU A 455 4.39 28.84 -15.54
CA GLU A 455 4.89 28.25 -14.29
C GLU A 455 3.82 28.20 -13.20
N MET A 456 3.07 29.30 -13.02
CA MET A 456 1.94 29.36 -12.09
C MET A 456 0.80 28.41 -12.50
N LEU A 457 0.40 28.44 -13.77
CA LEU A 457 -0.69 27.60 -14.30
C LEU A 457 -0.33 26.12 -14.28
N SER A 458 0.94 25.76 -14.51
CA SER A 458 1.44 24.41 -14.35
C SER A 458 1.35 23.94 -12.91
N SER A 459 1.58 24.83 -11.94
CA SER A 459 1.44 24.51 -10.52
C SER A 459 -0.03 24.30 -10.14
N VAL A 460 -0.95 25.11 -10.66
CA VAL A 460 -2.42 24.93 -10.52
C VAL A 460 -2.90 23.65 -11.20
N ALA A 461 -2.35 23.29 -12.37
CA ALA A 461 -2.65 22.04 -13.05
C ALA A 461 -2.23 20.82 -12.21
N LEU A 462 -1.06 20.89 -11.57
CA LEU A 462 -0.59 19.85 -10.65
C LEU A 462 -1.47 19.74 -9.40
N ILE A 463 -1.93 20.87 -8.84
CA ILE A 463 -2.89 20.88 -7.71
C ILE A 463 -4.18 20.19 -8.13
N ASN A 464 -4.76 20.53 -9.29
CA ASN A 464 -6.00 19.90 -9.78
C ASN A 464 -5.86 18.37 -9.95
N ARG A 465 -4.75 17.91 -10.54
CA ARG A 465 -4.47 16.48 -10.70
C ARG A 465 -4.21 15.77 -9.37
N ALA A 466 -3.54 16.45 -8.42
CA ALA A 466 -3.29 15.93 -7.10
C ALA A 466 -4.59 15.83 -6.27
N LEU A 467 -5.51 16.78 -6.42
CA LEU A 467 -6.86 16.73 -5.84
C LEU A 467 -7.69 15.57 -6.42
N GLU A 468 -7.61 15.31 -7.73
CA GLU A 468 -8.30 14.17 -8.36
C GLU A 468 -7.77 12.80 -7.91
N SER A 469 -6.46 12.70 -7.67
CA SER A 469 -5.81 11.48 -7.21
C SER A 469 -5.81 11.32 -5.68
N GLY A 470 -6.25 12.34 -4.94
CA GLY A 470 -6.21 12.37 -3.48
C GLY A 470 -4.80 12.47 -2.89
N ASP A 471 -3.82 12.95 -3.66
CA ASP A 471 -2.42 13.08 -3.22
C ASP A 471 -2.19 14.38 -2.44
N VAL A 472 -2.52 14.32 -1.15
CA VAL A 472 -2.41 15.41 -0.17
C VAL A 472 -1.01 16.03 -0.11
N ASN A 473 0.04 15.21 -0.16
CA ASN A 473 1.42 15.70 -0.04
C ASN A 473 1.82 16.54 -1.24
N THR A 474 1.38 16.14 -2.43
CA THR A 474 1.64 16.90 -3.66
C THR A 474 0.83 18.19 -3.66
N VAL A 475 -0.44 18.18 -3.23
CA VAL A 475 -1.23 19.42 -3.09
C VAL A 475 -0.55 20.41 -2.14
N TRP A 476 -0.14 19.96 -0.94
CA TRP A 476 0.53 20.83 0.03
C TRP A 476 1.85 21.38 -0.51
N LYS A 477 2.69 20.53 -1.11
CA LYS A 477 3.97 20.95 -1.71
C LYS A 477 3.80 22.03 -2.77
N GLN A 478 2.72 21.98 -3.54
CA GLN A 478 2.41 23.00 -4.55
C GLN A 478 1.86 24.27 -3.89
N LEU A 479 0.92 24.16 -2.96
CA LEU A 479 0.38 25.31 -2.22
C LEU A 479 1.49 26.08 -1.48
N SER A 480 2.38 25.38 -0.78
CA SER A 480 3.50 25.99 -0.05
C SER A 480 4.65 26.48 -0.96
N SER A 481 4.56 26.24 -2.28
CA SER A 481 5.60 26.64 -3.21
C SER A 481 5.50 28.12 -3.52
N SER A 482 6.63 28.84 -3.45
CA SER A 482 6.73 30.22 -3.92
C SER A 482 6.41 30.37 -5.42
N VAL A 483 6.39 29.26 -6.17
CA VAL A 483 6.08 29.21 -7.60
C VAL A 483 4.59 29.39 -7.89
N THR A 484 3.69 29.04 -6.97
CA THR A 484 2.24 29.26 -7.15
C THR A 484 1.83 30.71 -6.93
N GLY A 485 2.64 31.51 -6.22
CA GLY A 485 2.35 32.91 -5.92
C GLY A 485 1.15 33.15 -5.00
N LEU A 486 0.67 32.12 -4.28
CA LEU A 486 -0.45 32.25 -3.33
C LEU A 486 -0.03 33.00 -2.06
N THR A 487 -0.96 33.77 -1.49
CA THR A 487 -0.75 34.57 -0.26
C THR A 487 -1.55 34.00 0.92
N ASN A 488 -1.12 34.32 2.15
CA ASN A 488 -1.79 33.93 3.41
C ASN A 488 -1.86 32.42 3.67
N ILE A 489 -0.88 31.62 3.20
CA ILE A 489 -0.87 30.19 3.49
C ILE A 489 -0.25 29.95 4.87
N GLU A 490 -1.05 29.36 5.77
CA GLU A 490 -0.64 28.98 7.12
C GLU A 490 -0.46 27.46 7.23
N GLU A 491 0.71 27.02 7.70
CA GLU A 491 1.04 25.58 7.81
C GLU A 491 0.07 24.83 8.74
N GLU A 492 -0.41 25.50 9.78
CA GLU A 492 -1.35 24.94 10.77
C GLU A 492 -2.72 24.58 10.16
N ASN A 493 -3.10 25.25 9.06
CA ASN A 493 -4.40 25.09 8.39
C ASN A 493 -4.36 24.17 7.17
N CYS A 494 -3.22 23.53 6.88
CA CYS A 494 -3.00 22.67 5.71
C CYS A 494 -4.15 21.67 5.46
N GLN A 495 -4.59 20.94 6.49
CA GLN A 495 -5.65 19.94 6.36
C GLN A 495 -7.01 20.57 5.99
N ARG A 496 -7.30 21.75 6.53
CA ARG A 496 -8.56 22.46 6.25
C ARG A 496 -8.60 23.02 4.83
N TYR A 497 -7.47 23.55 4.34
CA TYR A 497 -7.35 23.95 2.93
C TYR A 497 -7.63 22.77 1.99
N LEU A 498 -7.06 21.60 2.29
CA LEU A 498 -7.26 20.39 1.47
C LEU A 498 -8.71 19.94 1.43
N ASP A 499 -9.37 19.88 2.59
CA ASP A 499 -10.75 19.43 2.69
C ASP A 499 -11.69 20.38 1.93
N GLU A 500 -11.47 21.70 2.02
CA GLU A 500 -12.29 22.69 1.33
C GLU A 500 -11.99 22.76 -0.18
N LEU A 501 -10.73 22.63 -0.61
CA LEU A 501 -10.35 22.52 -2.02
C LEU A 501 -10.93 21.25 -2.66
N MET A 502 -10.99 20.12 -1.94
CA MET A 502 -11.65 18.91 -2.41
C MET A 502 -13.16 19.10 -2.62
N LYS A 503 -13.84 19.83 -1.72
CA LYS A 503 -15.26 20.18 -1.90
C LYS A 503 -15.46 21.11 -3.10
N LEU A 504 -14.60 22.12 -3.24
CA LEU A 504 -14.65 23.06 -4.36
C LEU A 504 -14.41 22.32 -5.69
N LYS A 505 -13.50 21.34 -5.74
CA LYS A 505 -13.28 20.49 -6.93
C LYS A 505 -14.51 19.66 -7.27
N ALA A 506 -15.15 19.09 -6.24
CA ALA A 506 -16.37 18.31 -6.43
C ALA A 506 -17.54 19.17 -6.93
N GLN A 507 -17.68 20.40 -6.43
CA GLN A 507 -18.66 21.38 -6.93
C GLN A 507 -18.37 21.81 -8.36
N ALA A 508 -17.12 22.17 -8.67
CA ALA A 508 -16.70 22.52 -10.03
C ALA A 508 -17.02 21.38 -11.03
N HIS A 509 -16.74 20.13 -10.65
CA HIS A 509 -17.12 18.97 -11.46
C HIS A 509 -18.63 18.83 -11.65
N ALA A 510 -19.45 19.13 -10.63
CA ALA A 510 -20.90 19.09 -10.75
C ALA A 510 -21.45 20.17 -11.71
N GLU A 511 -20.75 21.29 -11.85
CA GLU A 511 -21.07 22.40 -12.75
C GLU A 511 -20.48 22.23 -14.17
N ASN A 512 -19.92 21.06 -14.49
CA ASN A 512 -19.18 20.76 -15.74
C ASN A 512 -17.88 21.58 -15.93
N ASN A 513 -17.29 22.11 -14.86
CA ASN A 513 -15.95 22.70 -14.90
C ASN A 513 -14.90 21.66 -14.50
N GLU A 514 -13.97 21.38 -15.41
CA GLU A 514 -12.94 20.36 -15.18
C GLU A 514 -11.80 20.85 -14.28
N PHE A 515 -11.50 22.15 -14.25
CA PHE A 515 -10.38 22.71 -13.48
C PHE A 515 -10.85 23.82 -12.53
N ILE A 516 -10.29 23.82 -11.33
CA ILE A 516 -10.29 24.96 -10.42
C ILE A 516 -9.20 25.94 -10.86
N THR A 517 -9.52 27.25 -10.88
CA THR A 517 -8.59 28.31 -11.26
C THR A 517 -7.69 28.75 -10.10
N TRP A 518 -6.66 29.55 -10.38
CA TRP A 518 -5.82 30.14 -9.34
C TRP A 518 -6.63 31.00 -8.35
N ASN A 519 -7.60 31.78 -8.86
CA ASN A 519 -8.44 32.66 -8.03
C ASN A 519 -9.31 31.87 -7.05
N ASP A 520 -9.84 30.73 -7.48
CA ASP A 520 -10.65 29.86 -6.64
C ASP A 520 -9.81 29.25 -5.51
N ILE A 521 -8.54 28.90 -5.79
CA ILE A 521 -7.61 28.38 -4.79
C ILE A 521 -7.27 29.47 -3.77
N GLN A 522 -6.96 30.69 -4.22
CA GLN A 522 -6.68 31.82 -3.31
C GLN A 522 -7.90 32.16 -2.45
N ALA A 523 -9.09 32.24 -3.04
CA ALA A 523 -10.34 32.49 -2.31
C ALA A 523 -10.63 31.40 -1.27
N CYS A 524 -10.32 30.13 -1.59
CA CYS A 524 -10.44 29.03 -0.65
C CYS A 524 -9.49 29.19 0.56
N VAL A 525 -8.24 29.56 0.31
CA VAL A 525 -7.25 29.81 1.39
C VAL A 525 -7.72 30.95 2.29
N ASP A 526 -8.10 32.08 1.70
CA ASP A 526 -8.57 33.25 2.45
C ASP A 526 -9.86 32.95 3.24
N HIS A 527 -10.79 32.17 2.65
CA HIS A 527 -12.00 31.74 3.34
C HIS A 527 -11.71 30.83 4.54
N VAL A 528 -10.84 29.84 4.37
CA VAL A 528 -10.47 28.92 5.46
C VAL A 528 -9.79 29.70 6.61
N ASN A 529 -8.90 30.64 6.29
CA ASN A 529 -8.27 31.47 7.31
C ASN A 529 -9.27 32.33 8.06
N LEU A 530 -10.22 32.95 7.35
CA LEU A 530 -11.28 33.73 7.99
C LEU A 530 -12.12 32.87 8.93
N VAL A 531 -12.49 31.66 8.51
CA VAL A 531 -13.25 30.71 9.35
C VAL A 531 -12.45 30.28 10.58
N VAL A 532 -11.17 29.97 10.42
CA VAL A 532 -10.29 29.59 11.54
C VAL A 532 -10.12 30.75 12.53
N GLN A 533 -9.97 31.97 12.01
CA GLN A 533 -9.90 33.18 12.84
C GLN A 533 -11.19 33.41 13.62
N GLU A 534 -12.36 33.27 12.98
CA GLU A 534 -13.66 33.36 13.66
C GLU A 534 -13.82 32.27 14.74
N GLU A 535 -13.35 31.04 14.49
CA GLU A 535 -13.36 29.96 15.48
C GLU A 535 -12.45 30.26 16.66
N HIS A 536 -11.25 30.82 16.41
CA HIS A 536 -10.32 31.19 17.46
C HIS A 536 -10.89 32.31 18.35
N GLU A 537 -11.44 33.36 17.75
CA GLU A 537 -12.12 34.44 18.48
C GLU A 537 -13.30 33.92 19.31
N ARG A 538 -14.03 32.92 18.80
CA ARG A 538 -15.11 32.26 19.53
C ARG A 538 -14.60 31.44 20.72
N ILE A 539 -13.48 30.72 20.57
CA ILE A 539 -12.86 29.97 21.67
C ILE A 539 -12.41 30.93 22.78
N LEU A 540 -11.80 32.06 22.41
CA LEU A 540 -11.42 33.10 23.38
C LEU A 540 -12.64 33.67 24.11
N ALA A 541 -13.74 33.93 23.40
CA ALA A 541 -14.97 34.40 24.02
C ALA A 541 -15.57 33.37 25.01
N ILE A 542 -15.56 32.08 24.66
CA ILE A 542 -15.98 30.99 25.57
C ILE A 542 -15.08 30.92 26.81
N GLY A 543 -13.77 31.10 26.64
CA GLY A 543 -12.81 31.18 27.73
C GLY A 543 -13.16 32.29 28.72
N LEU A 544 -13.36 33.51 28.21
CA LEU A 544 -13.75 34.67 29.01
C LEU A 544 -15.10 34.48 29.75
N ILE A 545 -16.07 33.81 29.12
CA ILE A 545 -17.33 33.45 29.79
C ILE A 545 -17.09 32.50 30.95
N ASN A 546 -16.27 31.46 30.76
CA ASN A 546 -15.97 30.50 31.81
C ASN A 546 -15.17 31.12 32.97
N GLU A 547 -14.25 32.05 32.67
CA GLU A 547 -13.52 32.83 33.68
C GLU A 547 -14.48 33.73 34.48
N ALA A 548 -15.38 34.45 33.81
CA ALA A 548 -16.38 35.28 34.49
C ALA A 548 -17.32 34.46 35.38
N LEU A 549 -17.68 33.24 34.96
CA LEU A 549 -18.45 32.30 35.79
C LEU A 549 -17.68 31.89 37.05
N ASP A 550 -16.38 31.63 36.95
CA ASP A 550 -15.54 31.25 38.12
C ASP A 550 -15.36 32.39 39.11
N GLU A 551 -15.34 33.63 38.64
CA GLU A 551 -15.26 34.82 39.49
C GLU A 551 -16.51 35.06 40.35
N GLY A 552 -17.65 34.48 39.98
CA GLY A 552 -18.88 34.57 40.78
C GLY A 552 -19.69 35.85 40.60
N ASP A 553 -19.35 36.72 39.64
CA ASP A 553 -19.97 38.04 39.45
C ASP A 553 -20.94 38.05 38.26
N ALA A 554 -22.24 38.22 38.54
CA ALA A 554 -23.30 38.23 37.53
C ALA A 554 -23.15 39.35 36.49
N GLN A 555 -22.58 40.51 36.83
CA GLN A 555 -22.38 41.60 35.87
C GLN A 555 -21.24 41.30 34.91
N LYS A 556 -20.16 40.70 35.39
CA LYS A 556 -19.05 40.26 34.53
C LYS A 556 -19.48 39.11 33.62
N THR A 557 -20.27 38.18 34.14
CA THR A 557 -20.84 37.10 33.32
C THR A 557 -21.75 37.66 32.24
N LEU A 558 -22.60 38.64 32.54
CA LEU A 558 -23.40 39.32 31.52
C LEU A 558 -22.52 39.97 30.44
N GLN A 559 -21.46 40.68 30.83
CA GLN A 559 -20.53 41.31 29.88
C GLN A 559 -19.84 40.28 28.99
N ALA A 560 -19.41 39.14 29.56
CA ALA A 560 -18.79 38.06 28.80
C ALA A 560 -19.78 37.37 27.84
N LEU A 561 -21.03 37.17 28.27
CA LEU A 561 -22.09 36.61 27.42
C LEU A 561 -22.50 37.55 26.26
N GLN A 562 -22.28 38.86 26.40
CA GLN A 562 -22.56 39.86 25.36
C GLN A 562 -21.43 40.04 24.34
N ILE A 563 -20.32 39.31 24.45
CA ILE A 563 -19.20 39.38 23.49
C ILE A 563 -19.69 38.96 22.09
N PRO A 564 -19.59 39.82 21.05
CA PRO A 564 -20.13 39.51 19.71
C PRO A 564 -19.52 38.24 19.07
N ALA A 565 -18.25 37.94 19.37
CA ALA A 565 -17.56 36.77 18.85
C ALA A 565 -18.19 35.43 19.31
N ALA A 566 -18.84 35.41 20.47
CA ALA A 566 -19.56 34.23 20.96
C ALA A 566 -20.82 33.93 20.14
N LYS A 567 -21.40 34.93 19.44
CA LYS A 567 -22.64 34.83 18.66
C LYS A 567 -23.81 34.21 19.46
N LEU A 568 -23.89 34.51 20.76
CA LEU A 568 -24.95 34.02 21.65
C LEU A 568 -26.26 34.78 21.43
N GLU A 569 -27.38 34.07 21.43
CA GLU A 569 -28.71 34.62 21.19
C GLU A 569 -29.54 34.74 22.48
N GLY A 570 -30.33 35.80 22.59
CA GLY A 570 -31.33 35.95 23.65
C GLY A 570 -30.77 36.35 25.02
N VAL A 571 -29.59 36.95 25.11
CA VAL A 571 -29.02 37.43 26.38
C VAL A 571 -29.77 38.69 26.84
N LEU A 572 -30.47 38.59 27.98
CA LEU A 572 -31.27 39.65 28.60
C LEU A 572 -30.59 40.16 29.86
N ALA A 573 -30.41 41.49 29.98
CA ALA A 573 -29.72 42.08 31.14
C ALA A 573 -30.43 41.81 32.49
N GLU A 574 -31.76 41.70 32.48
CA GLU A 574 -32.60 41.46 33.67
C GLU A 574 -32.46 40.05 34.25
N VAL A 575 -31.84 39.12 33.50
CA VAL A 575 -31.68 37.70 33.87
C VAL A 575 -30.25 37.39 34.31
N ALA A 576 -29.37 38.41 34.38
CA ALA A 576 -27.93 38.25 34.64
C ALA A 576 -27.62 37.35 35.86
N GLN A 577 -28.28 37.58 36.99
CA GLN A 577 -28.10 36.78 38.20
C GLN A 577 -28.49 35.30 37.99
N HIS A 578 -29.56 35.04 37.24
CA HIS A 578 -29.99 33.67 36.98
C HIS A 578 -29.14 32.96 35.92
N TYR A 579 -28.56 33.70 34.96
CA TYR A 579 -27.53 33.14 34.08
C TYR A 579 -26.33 32.66 34.88
N GLN A 580 -25.85 33.48 35.84
CA GLN A 580 -24.75 33.11 36.73
C GLN A 580 -25.06 31.82 37.49
N ASP A 581 -26.23 31.76 38.14
CA ASP A 581 -26.62 30.64 38.98
C ASP A 581 -26.87 29.35 38.18
N THR A 582 -27.47 29.47 36.99
CA THR A 582 -27.77 28.31 36.12
C THR A 582 -26.52 27.76 35.47
N LEU A 583 -25.65 28.63 34.95
CA LEU A 583 -24.41 28.24 34.26
C LEU A 583 -23.36 27.71 35.26
N ILE A 584 -23.19 28.31 36.45
CA ILE A 584 -22.32 27.71 37.48
C ILE A 584 -22.81 26.32 37.86
N ARG A 585 -24.12 26.14 38.03
CA ARG A 585 -24.69 24.82 38.36
C ARG A 585 -24.40 23.82 37.24
N ALA A 586 -24.65 24.18 35.98
CA ALA A 586 -24.35 23.34 34.83
C ALA A 586 -22.85 22.98 34.76
N LYS A 587 -21.96 23.94 35.05
CA LYS A 587 -20.50 23.72 35.09
C LYS A 587 -20.12 22.73 36.19
N ARG A 588 -20.71 22.84 37.38
CA ARG A 588 -20.49 21.92 38.51
C ARG A 588 -21.02 20.51 38.24
N GLU A 589 -22.21 20.40 37.66
CA GLU A 589 -22.79 19.11 37.25
C GLU A 589 -21.89 18.42 36.22
N LYS A 590 -21.42 19.17 35.22
CA LYS A 590 -20.47 18.68 34.23
C LYS A 590 -19.14 18.24 34.83
N ALA A 591 -18.58 19.02 35.77
CA ALA A 591 -17.36 18.66 36.49
C ALA A 591 -17.53 17.34 37.28
N GLN A 592 -18.71 17.13 37.88
CA GLN A 592 -19.02 15.89 38.61
C GLN A 592 -19.22 14.69 37.68
N GLU A 593 -19.88 14.88 36.53
CA GLU A 593 -20.08 13.81 35.53
C GLU A 593 -18.76 13.37 34.89
N ILE A 594 -17.87 14.31 34.58
CA ILE A 594 -16.57 14.06 33.93
C ILE A 594 -15.48 13.68 34.95
N GLN A 595 -15.72 13.92 36.25
CA GLN A 595 -14.72 13.80 37.32
C GLN A 595 -13.49 14.68 37.12
N ASP A 596 -13.71 15.89 36.58
CA ASP A 596 -12.67 16.87 36.31
C ASP A 596 -13.10 18.25 36.83
N GLU A 597 -12.39 18.74 37.84
CA GLU A 597 -12.65 20.06 38.44
C GLU A 597 -12.36 21.21 37.47
N SER A 598 -11.59 20.97 36.40
CA SER A 598 -11.28 21.97 35.37
C SER A 598 -12.29 21.99 34.21
N ALA A 599 -13.41 21.28 34.33
CA ALA A 599 -14.42 21.23 33.27
C ALA A 599 -15.00 22.62 32.95
N VAL A 600 -14.91 22.99 31.67
CA VAL A 600 -15.47 24.23 31.11
C VAL A 600 -16.78 23.97 30.39
N LEU A 601 -17.66 24.98 30.34
CA LEU A 601 -18.85 24.94 29.51
C LEU A 601 -18.51 25.31 28.06
N TRP A 602 -19.05 24.54 27.12
CA TRP A 602 -18.96 24.80 25.68
C TRP A 602 -20.13 25.64 25.20
N LEU A 603 -20.02 26.21 24.00
CA LEU A 603 -20.99 27.17 23.45
C LEU A 603 -22.45 26.68 23.51
N ASP A 604 -22.71 25.43 23.11
CA ASP A 604 -24.07 24.87 23.10
C ASP A 604 -24.65 24.74 24.52
N GLU A 605 -23.80 24.44 25.50
CA GLU A 605 -24.19 24.34 26.91
C GLU A 605 -24.46 25.73 27.49
N ILE A 606 -23.66 26.73 27.11
CA ILE A 606 -23.86 28.13 27.48
C ILE A 606 -25.15 28.66 26.87
N GLN A 607 -25.38 28.44 25.57
CA GLN A 607 -26.61 28.84 24.87
C GLN A 607 -27.84 28.13 25.41
N GLY A 608 -27.73 26.82 25.70
CA GLY A 608 -28.77 26.05 26.36
C GLY A 608 -29.08 26.58 27.76
N GLY A 609 -28.05 26.96 28.53
CA GLY A 609 -28.18 27.62 29.82
C GLY A 609 -28.91 28.96 29.73
N ILE A 610 -28.57 29.81 28.76
CA ILE A 610 -29.26 31.09 28.51
C ILE A 610 -30.74 30.86 28.20
N TRP A 611 -31.06 29.95 27.28
CA TRP A 611 -32.45 29.64 26.95
C TRP A 611 -33.22 29.08 28.13
N GLN A 612 -32.60 28.20 28.91
CA GLN A 612 -33.20 27.65 30.11
C GLN A 612 -33.46 28.74 31.15
N SER A 613 -32.49 29.62 31.43
CA SER A 613 -32.67 30.73 32.36
C SER A 613 -33.75 31.72 31.90
N ASN A 614 -33.84 32.01 30.61
CA ASN A 614 -34.91 32.86 30.05
C ASN A 614 -36.28 32.21 30.20
N LYS A 615 -36.37 30.91 29.91
CA LYS A 615 -37.60 30.13 30.07
C LYS A 615 -38.01 30.05 31.54
N ASP A 616 -37.07 29.79 32.44
CA ASP A 616 -37.29 29.78 33.89
C ASP A 616 -37.82 31.14 34.36
N THR A 617 -37.28 32.24 33.82
CA THR A 617 -37.74 33.60 34.15
C THR A 617 -39.20 33.80 33.72
N GLN A 618 -39.55 33.39 32.50
CA GLN A 618 -40.94 33.47 32.02
C GLN A 618 -41.89 32.59 32.82
N GLU A 619 -41.47 31.37 33.18
CA GLU A 619 -42.27 30.45 34.00
C GLU A 619 -42.43 30.97 35.43
N ALA A 620 -41.37 31.53 36.03
CA ALA A 620 -41.39 32.13 37.35
C ALA A 620 -42.31 33.35 37.41
N GLN A 621 -42.29 34.21 36.38
CA GLN A 621 -43.18 35.35 36.27
C GLN A 621 -44.65 34.91 36.14
N LYS A 622 -44.96 33.94 35.27
CA LYS A 622 -46.32 33.38 35.14
C LYS A 622 -46.78 32.72 36.44
N PHE A 623 -45.90 32.00 37.12
CA PHE A 623 -46.19 31.38 38.42
C PHE A 623 -46.55 32.43 39.47
N ALA A 624 -45.74 33.50 39.60
CA ALA A 624 -45.97 34.59 40.54
C ALA A 624 -47.29 35.33 40.24
N LEU A 625 -47.53 35.67 38.96
CA LEU A 625 -48.78 36.27 38.51
C LEU A 625 -49.99 35.36 38.74
N GLY A 626 -49.85 34.05 38.56
CA GLY A 626 -50.90 33.08 38.83
C GLY A 626 -51.26 32.99 40.32
N ILE A 627 -50.27 33.02 41.21
CA ILE A 627 -50.50 33.09 42.67
C ILE A 627 -51.17 34.41 43.06
N PHE A 628 -50.73 35.52 42.47
CA PHE A 628 -51.33 36.82 42.66
C PHE A 628 -52.81 36.81 42.23
N ALA A 629 -53.10 36.29 41.04
CA ALA A 629 -54.47 36.20 40.51
C ALA A 629 -55.39 35.33 41.37
N ILE A 630 -54.89 34.21 41.95
CA ILE A 630 -55.68 33.40 42.90
C ILE A 630 -56.01 34.22 44.15
N ASN A 631 -55.03 34.93 44.70
CA ASN A 631 -55.23 35.75 45.89
C ASN A 631 -56.21 36.90 45.66
N GLU A 632 -56.16 37.54 44.49
CA GLU A 632 -57.10 38.59 44.08
C GLU A 632 -58.51 38.01 43.85
N ALA A 633 -58.61 36.85 43.20
CA ALA A 633 -59.88 36.17 42.98
C ALA A 633 -60.56 35.78 44.31
N VAL A 634 -59.80 35.26 45.28
CA VAL A 634 -60.29 34.94 46.62
C VAL A 634 -60.79 36.20 47.35
N GLU A 635 -60.10 37.33 47.22
CA GLU A 635 -60.52 38.64 47.76
C GLU A 635 -61.82 39.15 47.13
N SER A 636 -61.98 38.95 45.82
CA SER A 636 -63.19 39.39 45.09
C SER A 636 -64.46 38.62 45.50
N GLY A 637 -64.32 37.46 46.16
CA GLY A 637 -65.44 36.63 46.60
C GLY A 637 -66.14 35.84 45.47
N ASP A 638 -65.69 35.97 44.23
CA ASP A 638 -66.30 35.34 43.05
C ASP A 638 -65.79 33.91 42.87
N VAL A 639 -66.67 32.93 43.14
CA VAL A 639 -66.40 31.49 43.03
C VAL A 639 -65.94 31.10 41.62
N GLY A 640 -66.52 31.71 40.57
CA GLY A 640 -66.18 31.42 39.18
C GLY A 640 -64.76 31.88 38.84
N LYS A 641 -64.38 33.09 39.28
CA LYS A 641 -63.02 33.61 39.12
C LYS A 641 -62.01 32.80 39.92
N THR A 642 -62.30 32.46 41.17
CA THR A 642 -61.41 31.65 42.01
C THR A 642 -61.20 30.27 41.40
N LEU A 643 -62.27 29.60 40.98
CA LEU A 643 -62.14 28.29 40.33
C LEU A 643 -61.35 28.37 39.02
N SER A 644 -61.53 29.44 38.23
CA SER A 644 -60.76 29.64 36.99
C SER A 644 -59.27 29.87 37.26
N ALA A 645 -58.94 30.65 38.30
CA ALA A 645 -57.57 30.93 38.72
C ALA A 645 -56.89 29.67 39.31
N LEU A 646 -57.60 28.89 40.14
CA LEU A 646 -57.10 27.62 40.69
C LEU A 646 -56.86 26.56 39.62
N ARG A 647 -57.59 26.60 38.50
CA ARG A 647 -57.41 25.71 37.35
C ARG A 647 -56.34 26.19 36.37
N SER A 648 -55.72 27.35 36.60
CA SER A 648 -54.63 27.82 35.75
C SER A 648 -53.44 26.85 35.82
N PRO A 649 -52.88 26.44 34.67
CA PRO A 649 -51.71 25.57 34.64
C PRO A 649 -50.45 26.24 35.22
N ASP A 650 -50.41 27.57 35.25
CA ASP A 650 -49.22 28.35 35.60
C ASP A 650 -48.77 28.15 37.06
N VAL A 651 -49.72 27.87 37.97
CA VAL A 651 -49.44 27.68 39.40
C VAL A 651 -49.14 26.21 39.76
N GLY A 652 -49.50 25.27 38.87
CA GLY A 652 -49.25 23.85 39.07
C GLY A 652 -49.91 23.29 40.33
N LEU A 653 -51.18 23.64 40.56
CA LEU A 653 -52.00 23.09 41.65
C LEU A 653 -52.60 21.74 41.26
N TYR A 654 -52.64 20.80 42.20
CA TYR A 654 -53.15 19.45 41.98
C TYR A 654 -54.46 19.20 42.72
N GLY A 655 -55.34 18.40 42.11
CA GLY A 655 -56.57 17.95 42.76
C GLY A 655 -57.74 18.94 42.72
N VAL A 656 -57.70 19.98 41.89
CA VAL A 656 -58.83 20.91 41.76
C VAL A 656 -60.01 20.22 41.03
N ILE A 657 -61.11 20.02 41.74
CA ILE A 657 -62.36 19.41 41.24
C ILE A 657 -63.40 20.52 41.04
N PRO A 658 -63.98 20.71 39.82
CA PRO A 658 -64.95 21.79 39.55
C PRO A 658 -66.14 21.83 40.52
N GLU A 659 -66.62 20.66 40.95
CA GLU A 659 -67.75 20.47 41.85
C GLU A 659 -67.48 20.99 43.27
N CYS A 660 -66.22 21.22 43.63
CA CYS A 660 -65.80 21.74 44.95
C CYS A 660 -65.51 23.26 44.93
N GLY A 661 -65.87 23.99 43.86
CA GLY A 661 -65.55 25.41 43.69
C GLY A 661 -65.97 26.32 44.85
N GLU A 662 -67.21 26.18 45.35
CA GLU A 662 -67.71 26.97 46.49
C GLU A 662 -66.94 26.67 47.78
N THR A 663 -66.64 25.39 48.03
CA THR A 663 -65.87 24.95 49.19
C THR A 663 -64.41 25.43 49.14
N TYR A 664 -63.78 25.43 47.96
CA TYR A 664 -62.43 25.99 47.82
C TYR A 664 -62.42 27.51 48.10
N GLN A 665 -63.40 28.26 47.58
CA GLN A 665 -63.50 29.70 47.85
C GLN A 665 -63.67 29.99 49.35
N SER A 666 -64.54 29.23 50.03
CA SER A 666 -64.78 29.40 51.46
C SER A 666 -63.52 29.13 52.30
N ASP A 667 -62.85 27.99 52.08
CA ASP A 667 -61.67 27.60 52.84
C ASP A 667 -60.47 28.53 52.59
N LEU A 668 -60.26 28.95 51.34
CA LEU A 668 -59.20 29.91 50.99
C LEU A 668 -59.47 31.31 51.56
N ALA A 669 -60.73 31.77 51.53
CA ALA A 669 -61.11 33.04 52.16
C ALA A 669 -60.92 33.00 53.68
N GLU A 670 -61.21 31.86 54.33
CA GLU A 670 -60.94 31.68 55.76
C GLU A 670 -59.43 31.67 56.05
N ALA A 671 -58.63 30.98 55.23
CA ALA A 671 -57.17 30.99 55.35
C ALA A 671 -56.59 32.41 55.22
N LYS A 672 -57.11 33.20 54.28
CA LYS A 672 -56.71 34.60 54.09
C LYS A 672 -57.13 35.49 55.26
N LYS A 673 -58.33 35.29 55.80
CA LYS A 673 -58.82 35.99 57.01
C LYS A 673 -57.95 35.69 58.24
N LYS A 674 -57.42 34.47 58.37
CA LYS A 674 -56.47 34.10 59.44
C LYS A 674 -55.16 34.87 59.32
N LYS A 675 -54.65 35.10 58.09
CA LYS A 675 -53.46 35.92 57.86
C LYS A 675 -53.69 37.39 58.19
N LEU A 676 -54.84 37.96 57.79
CA LEU A 676 -55.23 39.33 58.14
C LEU A 676 -55.25 39.58 59.67
N ALA A 677 -55.59 38.57 60.48
CA ALA A 677 -55.60 38.69 61.94
C ALA A 677 -54.19 38.78 62.58
N VAL A 678 -53.13 38.36 61.86
CA VAL A 678 -51.73 38.41 62.34
C VAL A 678 -51.11 39.80 62.15
N GLY A 679 -51.68 40.64 61.28
CA GLY A 679 -51.25 42.02 61.02
C GLY A 679 -50.51 42.19 59.67
N ASP A 680 -50.78 43.30 59.00
CA ASP A 680 -50.14 43.68 57.73
C ASP A 680 -48.78 44.34 57.99
N ASN A 681 -47.74 43.87 57.31
CA ASN A 681 -46.41 44.43 57.36
C ASN A 681 -46.12 45.45 56.24
N ASN A 682 -47.12 45.80 55.42
CA ASN A 682 -47.05 46.74 54.30
C ASN A 682 -45.96 46.42 53.27
N SER A 683 -45.46 45.18 53.21
CA SER A 683 -44.47 44.82 52.21
C SER A 683 -45.10 44.64 50.84
N LYS A 684 -44.47 45.20 49.82
CA LYS A 684 -44.88 45.11 48.42
C LYS A 684 -44.28 43.90 47.69
N TRP A 685 -43.43 43.12 48.37
CA TRP A 685 -42.66 42.05 47.76
C TRP A 685 -43.06 40.68 48.29
N VAL A 686 -43.09 39.71 47.38
CA VAL A 686 -43.29 38.29 47.69
C VAL A 686 -42.14 37.50 47.11
N LYS A 687 -41.51 36.66 47.94
CA LYS A 687 -40.59 35.64 47.46
C LYS A 687 -41.37 34.37 47.11
N HIS A 688 -41.10 33.85 45.92
CA HIS A 688 -41.64 32.60 45.44
C HIS A 688 -40.51 31.58 45.30
N TRP A 689 -40.73 30.38 45.84
CA TRP A 689 -39.87 29.25 45.57
C TRP A 689 -40.30 28.59 44.26
N VAL A 690 -39.51 28.80 43.20
CA VAL A 690 -39.85 28.36 41.85
C VAL A 690 -39.14 27.06 41.49
N LYS A 691 -39.60 26.41 40.41
CA LYS A 691 -38.97 25.18 39.90
C LYS A 691 -37.52 25.49 39.55
N GLY A 692 -36.60 24.62 39.98
CA GLY A 692 -35.15 24.83 39.80
C GLY A 692 -34.39 25.18 41.06
N GLY A 693 -35.07 25.45 42.19
CA GLY A 693 -34.42 25.62 43.49
C GLY A 693 -33.93 27.05 43.77
N TYR A 694 -34.54 28.03 43.10
CA TYR A 694 -34.18 29.44 43.20
C TYR A 694 -35.33 30.26 43.78
N TYR A 695 -35.00 31.43 44.34
CA TYR A 695 -35.99 32.40 44.80
C TYR A 695 -36.25 33.41 43.70
N TYR A 696 -37.53 33.61 43.40
CA TYR A 696 -37.99 34.67 42.50
C TYR A 696 -38.72 35.74 43.31
N TYR A 697 -38.29 36.99 43.18
CA TYR A 697 -38.85 38.11 43.92
C TYR A 697 -39.83 38.86 43.03
N HIS A 698 -41.10 38.89 43.43
CA HIS A 698 -42.18 39.52 42.68
C HIS A 698 -42.73 40.73 43.42
N ASN A 699 -42.87 41.84 42.70
CA ASN A 699 -43.45 43.08 43.21
C ASN A 699 -44.95 43.11 42.93
N LEU A 700 -45.76 43.26 43.97
CA LEU A 700 -47.22 43.24 43.90
C LEU A 700 -47.82 44.51 43.27
N GLU A 701 -47.10 45.64 43.25
CA GLU A 701 -47.58 46.90 42.67
C GLU A 701 -47.22 47.04 41.20
N THR A 702 -45.96 46.73 40.84
CA THR A 702 -45.50 46.85 39.45
C THR A 702 -45.77 45.58 38.63
N GLN A 703 -46.08 44.45 39.28
CA GLN A 703 -46.24 43.12 38.65
C GLN A 703 -44.98 42.63 37.91
N GLU A 704 -43.84 43.25 38.19
CA GLU A 704 -42.53 42.84 37.69
C GLU A 704 -41.81 42.01 38.76
N GLY A 705 -40.89 41.16 38.33
CA GLY A 705 -40.10 40.36 39.25
C GLY A 705 -38.74 39.99 38.66
N GLY A 706 -37.81 39.72 39.56
CA GLY A 706 -36.42 39.41 39.23
C GLY A 706 -35.84 38.35 40.14
N TRP A 707 -34.60 37.99 39.83
CA TRP A 707 -33.84 36.97 40.55
C TRP A 707 -32.97 37.58 41.68
N ASP A 708 -32.70 38.88 41.60
CA ASP A 708 -31.98 39.62 42.64
C ASP A 708 -32.90 39.96 43.82
N GLU A 709 -32.36 39.83 45.04
CA GLU A 709 -33.06 40.28 46.24
C GLU A 709 -33.14 41.82 46.25
N PRO A 710 -34.35 42.40 46.28
CA PRO A 710 -34.49 43.85 46.30
C PRO A 710 -33.96 44.42 47.62
N PRO A 711 -33.38 45.64 47.60
CA PRO A 711 -32.80 46.25 48.80
C PRO A 711 -33.87 46.45 49.88
N ASN A 712 -33.59 45.99 51.12
CA ASN A 712 -34.50 45.98 52.27
C ASN A 712 -35.75 45.09 52.09
N PHE A 713 -35.60 43.92 51.46
CA PHE A 713 -36.69 42.96 51.27
C PHE A 713 -37.35 42.52 52.60
N VAL A 714 -38.69 42.53 52.61
CA VAL A 714 -39.54 41.97 53.67
C VAL A 714 -40.60 41.09 52.99
N GLN A 715 -40.89 39.89 53.49
CA GLN A 715 -41.92 39.03 52.91
C GLN A 715 -43.32 39.54 53.22
N ASN A 716 -44.18 39.77 52.22
CA ASN A 716 -45.59 40.14 52.46
C ASN A 716 -46.33 39.10 53.32
N SER A 717 -47.01 39.56 54.38
CA SER A 717 -47.72 38.70 55.34
C SER A 717 -49.17 38.38 54.95
N MET A 718 -49.73 39.05 53.94
CA MET A 718 -51.15 38.99 53.55
C MET A 718 -51.44 38.01 52.40
N GLN A 719 -50.49 37.81 51.48
CA GLN A 719 -50.64 36.90 50.35
C GLN A 719 -50.57 35.44 50.82
N LEU A 720 -51.50 34.60 50.34
CA LEU A 720 -51.44 33.15 50.50
C LEU A 720 -50.32 32.57 49.64
N SER A 721 -49.50 31.69 50.23
CA SER A 721 -48.46 30.98 49.48
C SER A 721 -49.07 29.82 48.68
N ARG A 722 -48.32 29.31 47.71
CA ARG A 722 -48.72 28.15 46.92
C ARG A 722 -49.01 26.91 47.78
N GLU A 723 -48.21 26.70 48.82
CA GLU A 723 -48.34 25.57 49.75
C GLU A 723 -49.63 25.67 50.57
N GLU A 724 -50.00 26.87 51.00
CA GLU A 724 -51.23 27.12 51.73
C GLU A 724 -52.46 26.90 50.84
N ILE A 725 -52.40 27.39 49.59
CA ILE A 725 -53.46 27.18 48.59
C ILE A 725 -53.61 25.69 48.27
N GLN A 726 -52.50 24.99 48.02
CA GLN A 726 -52.49 23.55 47.74
C GLN A 726 -52.99 22.73 48.92
N SER A 727 -52.64 23.11 50.16
CA SER A 727 -53.10 22.43 51.39
C SER A 727 -54.62 22.51 51.53
N SER A 728 -55.20 23.71 51.31
CA SER A 728 -56.65 23.92 51.30
C SER A 728 -57.35 23.08 50.22
N ILE A 729 -56.86 23.12 48.97
CA ILE A 729 -57.41 22.29 47.88
C ILE A 729 -57.34 20.82 48.25
N SER A 730 -56.18 20.34 48.70
CA SER A 730 -55.98 18.91 49.01
C SER A 730 -56.91 18.44 50.13
N GLY A 731 -57.14 19.28 51.15
CA GLY A 731 -58.08 19.02 52.23
C GLY A 731 -59.52 18.85 51.72
N VAL A 732 -60.02 19.84 50.98
CA VAL A 732 -61.38 19.81 50.41
C VAL A 732 -61.56 18.63 49.45
N THR A 733 -60.58 18.38 48.59
CA THR A 733 -60.62 17.32 47.58
C THR A 733 -60.57 15.93 48.21
N ALA A 734 -59.73 15.73 49.23
CA ALA A 734 -59.66 14.47 49.95
C ALA A 734 -60.96 14.16 50.69
N ALA A 735 -61.63 15.18 51.25
CA ALA A 735 -62.94 15.03 51.87
C ALA A 735 -64.00 14.58 50.84
N TYR A 736 -64.05 15.25 49.68
CA TYR A 736 -64.96 14.89 48.59
C TYR A 736 -64.72 13.48 48.03
N ASN A 737 -63.45 13.12 47.76
CA ASN A 737 -63.10 11.78 47.27
C ASN A 737 -63.45 10.69 48.27
N ARG A 738 -63.29 10.95 49.58
CA ARG A 738 -63.66 10.01 50.63
C ARG A 738 -65.16 9.75 50.61
N GLU A 739 -65.97 10.80 50.46
CA GLU A 739 -67.42 10.69 50.37
C GLU A 739 -67.86 9.86 49.15
N GLN A 740 -67.27 10.10 47.97
CA GLN A 740 -67.53 9.32 46.76
C GLN A 740 -67.12 7.84 46.90
N LEU A 741 -65.99 7.57 47.57
CA LEU A 741 -65.54 6.21 47.87
C LEU A 741 -66.49 5.44 48.79
N TRP A 742 -67.12 6.11 49.76
CA TRP A 742 -68.15 5.51 50.61
C TRP A 742 -69.40 5.14 49.80
N LEU A 743 -69.87 6.06 48.96
CA LEU A 743 -71.03 5.86 48.10
C LEU A 743 -70.82 4.71 47.10
N ALA A 744 -69.63 4.60 46.50
CA ALA A 744 -69.32 3.55 45.53
C ALA A 744 -69.23 2.13 46.12
N ASN A 745 -68.85 1.99 47.40
CA ASN A 745 -68.56 0.67 48.02
C ASN A 745 -69.68 0.13 48.91
N GLU A 746 -70.85 0.77 48.94
CA GLU A 746 -71.99 0.38 49.76
C GLU A 746 -72.43 -1.09 49.52
N GLY A 747 -72.39 -1.54 48.26
CA GLY A 747 -72.71 -2.92 47.87
C GLY A 747 -71.70 -3.98 48.35
N LEU A 748 -70.43 -3.63 48.55
CA LEU A 748 -69.41 -4.54 49.09
C LEU A 748 -69.50 -4.64 50.61
N ILE A 749 -69.77 -3.52 51.29
CA ILE A 749 -69.94 -3.45 52.75
C ILE A 749 -71.12 -4.34 53.19
N THR A 750 -72.26 -4.26 52.48
CA THR A 750 -73.43 -5.10 52.72
C THR A 750 -73.15 -6.60 52.50
N ARG A 751 -72.38 -6.97 51.46
CA ARG A 751 -71.96 -8.36 51.23
C ARG A 751 -71.01 -8.89 52.31
N LEU A 752 -70.09 -8.05 52.81
CA LEU A 752 -69.18 -8.42 53.90
C LEU A 752 -69.96 -8.68 55.20
N GLN A 753 -70.91 -7.80 55.54
CA GLN A 753 -71.81 -8.00 56.69
C GLN A 753 -72.57 -9.33 56.59
N ALA A 754 -73.08 -9.69 55.40
CA ALA A 754 -73.74 -10.97 55.17
C ALA A 754 -72.79 -12.18 55.33
N ARG A 755 -71.54 -12.09 54.85
CA ARG A 755 -70.53 -13.15 55.01
C ARG A 755 -70.12 -13.34 56.47
N CYS A 756 -69.96 -12.27 57.24
CA CYS A 756 -69.65 -12.33 58.67
C CYS A 756 -70.81 -12.99 59.46
N ARG A 757 -72.06 -12.59 59.19
CA ARG A 757 -73.25 -13.24 59.76
C ARG A 757 -73.27 -14.74 59.41
N GLY A 758 -72.98 -15.10 58.16
CA GLY A 758 -72.89 -16.50 57.72
C GLY A 758 -71.71 -17.30 58.28
N TYR A 759 -70.61 -16.64 58.68
CA TYR A 759 -69.47 -17.30 59.32
C TYR A 759 -69.81 -17.73 60.76
N LEU A 760 -70.46 -16.85 61.53
CA LEU A 760 -70.87 -17.12 62.91
C LEU A 760 -71.83 -18.33 62.99
N VAL A 761 -72.83 -18.40 62.10
CA VAL A 761 -73.76 -19.55 62.04
C VAL A 761 -73.01 -20.85 61.69
N ARG A 762 -72.04 -20.80 60.77
CA ARG A 762 -71.25 -21.99 60.39
C ARG A 762 -70.31 -22.45 61.51
N GLN A 763 -69.83 -21.54 62.34
CA GLN A 763 -69.04 -21.88 63.52
C GLN A 763 -69.87 -22.65 64.56
N GLU A 764 -71.09 -22.20 64.81
CA GLU A 764 -72.04 -22.90 65.69
C GLU A 764 -72.37 -24.31 65.15
N PHE A 765 -72.64 -24.43 63.85
CA PHE A 765 -72.85 -25.72 63.20
C PHE A 765 -71.63 -26.65 63.30
N ARG A 766 -70.42 -26.14 63.09
CA ARG A 766 -69.16 -26.92 63.23
C ARG A 766 -68.97 -27.43 64.66
N SER A 767 -69.33 -26.63 65.67
CA SER A 767 -69.30 -27.05 67.07
C SER A 767 -70.22 -28.26 67.31
N ARG A 768 -71.46 -28.18 66.81
CA ARG A 768 -72.44 -29.29 66.87
C ARG A 768 -71.96 -30.55 66.13
N MET A 769 -71.37 -30.38 64.96
CA MET A 769 -70.78 -31.48 64.17
C MET A 769 -69.61 -32.14 64.90
N ASN A 770 -68.76 -31.38 65.58
CA ASN A 770 -67.65 -31.92 66.36
C ASN A 770 -68.13 -32.71 67.58
N PHE A 771 -69.22 -32.28 68.23
CA PHE A 771 -69.88 -33.08 69.27
C PHE A 771 -70.35 -34.44 68.73
N LEU A 772 -71.04 -34.44 67.58
CA LEU A 772 -71.47 -35.69 66.92
C LEU A 772 -70.29 -36.58 66.52
N LYS A 773 -69.19 -35.98 66.04
CA LYS A 773 -67.97 -36.71 65.70
C LYS A 773 -67.33 -37.40 66.91
N LYS A 774 -67.34 -36.78 68.09
CA LYS A 774 -66.86 -37.42 69.33
C LYS A 774 -67.68 -38.66 69.71
N GLN A 775 -68.96 -38.71 69.36
CA GLN A 775 -69.85 -39.84 69.63
C GLN A 775 -69.80 -40.95 68.56
N ILE A 776 -69.02 -40.77 67.47
CA ILE A 776 -68.86 -41.76 66.39
C ILE A 776 -68.47 -43.14 66.91
N PRO A 777 -67.56 -43.34 67.88
CA PRO A 777 -67.20 -44.68 68.35
C PRO A 777 -68.38 -45.46 68.93
N ALA A 778 -69.22 -44.79 69.73
CA ALA A 778 -70.43 -45.39 70.30
C ALA A 778 -71.47 -45.71 69.21
N ILE A 779 -71.68 -44.78 68.27
CA ILE A 779 -72.58 -44.97 67.12
C ILE A 779 -72.09 -46.11 66.22
N THR A 780 -70.77 -46.19 65.97
CA THR A 780 -70.17 -47.21 65.10
C THR A 780 -70.26 -48.58 65.74
N CYS A 781 -70.11 -48.70 67.06
CA CYS A 781 -70.33 -49.95 67.78
C CYS A 781 -71.75 -50.49 67.55
N ILE A 782 -72.77 -49.66 67.82
CA ILE A 782 -74.18 -50.01 67.64
C ILE A 782 -74.49 -50.33 66.16
N GLN A 783 -74.02 -49.48 65.24
CA GLN A 783 -74.19 -49.69 63.80
C GLN A 783 -73.49 -50.96 63.31
N SER A 784 -72.32 -51.30 63.86
CA SER A 784 -71.56 -52.49 63.42
C SER A 784 -72.28 -53.78 63.79
N GLN A 785 -72.88 -53.86 64.98
CA GLN A 785 -73.69 -55.00 65.41
C GLN A 785 -74.94 -55.14 64.56
N TRP A 786 -75.64 -54.03 64.29
CA TRP A 786 -76.83 -54.05 63.43
C TRP A 786 -76.51 -54.37 61.96
N ARG A 787 -75.45 -53.76 61.40
CA ARG A 787 -74.97 -54.06 60.04
C ARG A 787 -74.55 -55.53 59.91
N GLY A 788 -73.88 -56.07 60.92
CA GLY A 788 -73.50 -57.48 60.97
C GLY A 788 -74.72 -58.40 60.95
N TYR A 789 -75.75 -58.10 61.73
CA TYR A 789 -77.02 -58.84 61.70
C TYR A 789 -77.71 -58.75 60.33
N LYS A 790 -77.89 -57.52 59.81
CA LYS A 790 -78.57 -57.28 58.53
C LYS A 790 -77.85 -57.96 57.36
N GLN A 791 -76.52 -57.90 57.33
CA GLN A 791 -75.73 -58.51 56.25
C GLN A 791 -75.77 -60.04 56.31
N LYS A 792 -75.74 -60.65 57.50
CA LYS A 792 -75.87 -62.11 57.65
C LYS A 792 -77.22 -62.61 57.11
N LYS A 793 -78.30 -61.88 57.39
CA LYS A 793 -79.64 -62.21 56.88
C LYS A 793 -79.74 -62.01 55.36
N ALA A 794 -79.30 -60.85 54.86
CA ALA A 794 -79.31 -60.58 53.42
C ALA A 794 -78.42 -61.55 52.62
N TYR A 795 -77.30 -62.01 53.17
CA TYR A 795 -76.46 -63.02 52.54
C TYR A 795 -77.16 -64.37 52.42
N GLN A 796 -77.86 -64.81 53.47
CA GLN A 796 -78.63 -66.05 53.42
C GLN A 796 -79.75 -65.98 52.38
N ASP A 797 -80.50 -64.88 52.35
CA ASP A 797 -81.56 -64.65 51.36
C ASP A 797 -81.00 -64.61 49.93
N ARG A 798 -79.85 -63.94 49.73
CA ARG A 798 -79.19 -63.85 48.42
C ARG A 798 -78.60 -65.18 47.98
N LEU A 799 -78.05 -65.98 48.89
CA LEU A 799 -77.54 -67.32 48.57
C LEU A 799 -78.68 -68.23 48.11
N ALA A 800 -79.87 -68.13 48.73
CA ALA A 800 -81.07 -68.84 48.30
C ALA A 800 -81.56 -68.35 46.92
N TYR A 801 -81.55 -67.04 46.68
CA TYR A 801 -81.92 -66.46 45.37
C TYR A 801 -80.94 -66.84 44.25
N LEU A 802 -79.63 -66.84 44.50
CA LEU A 802 -78.62 -67.19 43.50
C LEU A 802 -78.61 -68.68 43.16
N ARG A 803 -78.94 -69.55 44.12
CA ARG A 803 -79.10 -70.99 43.86
C ARG A 803 -80.31 -71.27 42.95
N SER A 804 -81.37 -70.47 43.03
CA SER A 804 -82.59 -70.66 42.23
C SER A 804 -82.51 -70.11 40.80
N HIS A 805 -81.57 -69.20 40.49
CA HIS A 805 -81.47 -68.54 39.17
C HIS A 805 -80.12 -68.79 38.46
N LYS A 806 -79.49 -69.94 38.73
CA LYS A 806 -78.18 -70.32 38.17
C LYS A 806 -78.15 -70.26 36.63
N ASP A 807 -79.23 -70.67 35.97
CA ASP A 807 -79.28 -70.78 34.50
C ASP A 807 -79.40 -69.42 33.79
N GLU A 808 -80.00 -68.43 34.43
CA GLU A 808 -80.13 -67.06 33.91
C GLU A 808 -78.79 -66.32 33.95
N VAL A 809 -77.99 -66.56 35.00
CA VAL A 809 -76.65 -65.98 35.15
C VAL A 809 -75.70 -66.46 34.05
N VAL A 810 -75.80 -67.72 33.63
CA VAL A 810 -75.00 -68.25 32.51
C VAL A 810 -75.33 -67.54 31.20
N LYS A 811 -76.61 -67.21 30.95
CA LYS A 811 -77.02 -66.44 29.78
C LYS A 811 -76.45 -65.02 29.79
N ILE A 812 -76.49 -64.33 30.92
CA ILE A 812 -75.92 -62.97 31.06
C ILE A 812 -74.38 -63.00 30.92
N GLN A 813 -73.71 -64.01 31.47
CA GLN A 813 -72.26 -64.19 31.31
C GLN A 813 -71.86 -64.35 29.83
N SER A 814 -72.67 -65.05 29.02
CA SER A 814 -72.41 -65.18 27.59
C SER A 814 -72.52 -63.85 26.83
N LEU A 815 -73.52 -63.02 27.15
CA LEU A 815 -73.71 -61.68 26.58
C LEU A 815 -72.60 -60.71 26.99
N ALA A 816 -72.17 -60.76 28.25
CA ALA A 816 -71.07 -59.94 28.74
C ALA A 816 -69.73 -60.30 28.09
N ARG A 817 -69.44 -61.61 27.90
CA ARG A 817 -68.25 -62.08 27.15
C ARG A 817 -68.27 -61.58 25.71
N MET A 818 -69.43 -61.64 25.03
CA MET A 818 -69.60 -61.10 23.68
C MET A 818 -69.37 -59.58 23.62
N HIS A 819 -69.93 -58.82 24.57
CA HIS A 819 -69.77 -57.37 24.62
C HIS A 819 -68.31 -56.96 24.89
N GLN A 820 -67.62 -57.67 25.80
CA GLN A 820 -66.21 -57.42 26.10
C GLN A 820 -65.31 -57.71 24.89
N ALA A 821 -65.61 -58.77 24.12
CA ALA A 821 -64.91 -59.05 22.87
C ALA A 821 -65.14 -57.95 21.81
N ARG A 822 -66.38 -57.48 21.65
CA ARG A 822 -66.72 -56.38 20.71
C ARG A 822 -66.09 -55.04 21.11
N LYS A 823 -65.99 -54.74 22.41
CA LYS A 823 -65.32 -53.53 22.91
C LYS A 823 -63.82 -53.57 22.61
N ARG A 824 -63.14 -54.68 22.95
CA ARG A 824 -61.71 -54.87 22.62
C ARG A 824 -61.42 -54.73 21.13
N TYR A 825 -62.32 -55.23 20.26
CA TYR A 825 -62.18 -55.07 18.81
C TYR A 825 -62.29 -53.61 18.37
N ARG A 826 -63.27 -52.84 18.90
CA ARG A 826 -63.44 -51.41 18.58
C ARG A 826 -62.29 -50.55 19.11
N ASP A 827 -61.85 -50.78 20.34
CA ASP A 827 -60.71 -50.07 20.93
C ASP A 827 -59.43 -50.28 20.09
N ARG A 828 -59.23 -51.50 19.57
CA ARG A 828 -58.12 -51.83 18.68
C ARG A 828 -58.26 -51.18 17.30
N LEU A 829 -59.48 -51.07 16.77
CA LEU A 829 -59.74 -50.36 15.52
C LEU A 829 -59.49 -48.84 15.65
N GLN A 830 -59.84 -48.26 16.79
CA GLN A 830 -59.59 -46.85 17.11
C GLN A 830 -58.09 -46.58 17.29
N TYR A 831 -57.36 -47.45 18.01
CA TYR A 831 -55.91 -47.38 18.12
C TYR A 831 -55.21 -47.32 16.75
N PHE A 832 -55.62 -48.14 15.79
CA PHE A 832 -55.05 -48.10 14.44
C PHE A 832 -55.43 -46.84 13.66
N ARG A 833 -56.60 -46.24 13.88
CA ARG A 833 -56.98 -44.97 13.25
C ARG A 833 -56.19 -43.79 13.80
N ASP A 834 -55.96 -43.76 15.11
CA ASP A 834 -55.25 -42.66 15.77
C ASP A 834 -53.74 -42.68 15.45
N HIS A 835 -53.19 -43.86 15.11
CA HIS A 835 -51.77 -44.04 14.77
C HIS A 835 -51.53 -44.20 13.26
N ILE A 836 -52.45 -43.77 12.38
CA ILE A 836 -52.26 -43.84 10.91
C ILE A 836 -50.95 -43.15 10.49
N ASN A 837 -50.62 -42.01 11.09
CA ASN A 837 -49.40 -41.27 10.77
C ASN A 837 -48.13 -42.02 11.17
N ASP A 838 -48.15 -42.75 12.30
CA ASP A 838 -47.03 -43.57 12.74
C ASP A 838 -46.94 -44.87 11.94
N ILE A 839 -48.08 -45.42 11.50
CA ILE A 839 -48.13 -46.54 10.55
C ILE A 839 -47.56 -46.12 9.19
N ILE A 840 -47.82 -44.90 8.70
CA ILE A 840 -47.21 -44.36 7.48
C ILE A 840 -45.69 -44.24 7.65
N LYS A 841 -45.20 -43.77 8.81
CA LYS A 841 -43.76 -43.71 9.10
C LYS A 841 -43.12 -45.10 9.16
N ILE A 842 -43.77 -46.07 9.79
CA ILE A 842 -43.30 -47.46 9.84
C ILE A 842 -43.38 -48.11 8.44
N GLN A 843 -44.42 -47.86 7.65
CA GLN A 843 -44.53 -48.31 6.27
C GLN A 843 -43.45 -47.68 5.38
N ALA A 844 -43.13 -46.39 5.58
CA ALA A 844 -42.04 -45.73 4.89
C ALA A 844 -40.68 -46.34 5.28
N PHE A 845 -40.47 -46.62 6.58
CA PHE A 845 -39.28 -47.30 7.07
C PHE A 845 -39.17 -48.73 6.50
N ILE A 846 -40.25 -49.51 6.48
CA ILE A 846 -40.27 -50.87 5.92
C ILE A 846 -40.11 -50.85 4.40
N ARG A 847 -40.70 -49.87 3.67
CA ARG A 847 -40.47 -49.69 2.23
C ARG A 847 -39.00 -49.36 1.96
N ALA A 848 -38.38 -48.49 2.75
CA ALA A 848 -36.97 -48.17 2.66
C ALA A 848 -36.08 -49.36 3.02
N ASN A 849 -36.46 -50.17 4.01
CA ASN A 849 -35.71 -51.36 4.40
C ASN A 849 -35.84 -52.48 3.37
N LYS A 850 -37.02 -52.65 2.77
CA LYS A 850 -37.25 -53.58 1.64
C LYS A 850 -36.48 -53.15 0.39
N ALA A 851 -36.38 -51.84 0.11
CA ALA A 851 -35.52 -51.34 -0.96
C ALA A 851 -34.03 -51.61 -0.70
N ARG A 852 -33.58 -51.53 0.57
CA ARG A 852 -32.21 -51.90 0.97
C ARG A 852 -31.96 -53.41 0.91
N ASP A 853 -32.94 -54.23 1.25
CA ASP A 853 -32.85 -55.68 1.10
C ASP A 853 -32.87 -56.09 -0.39
N ASP A 854 -33.73 -55.47 -1.22
CA ASP A 854 -33.73 -55.65 -2.67
C ASP A 854 -32.33 -55.28 -3.27
N TYR A 855 -31.69 -54.21 -2.77
CA TYR A 855 -30.32 -53.80 -3.16
C TYR A 855 -29.22 -54.74 -2.64
N LYS A 856 -29.30 -55.20 -1.38
CA LYS A 856 -28.38 -56.21 -0.82
C LYS A 856 -28.49 -57.55 -1.56
N THR A 857 -29.69 -57.91 -1.99
CA THR A 857 -29.95 -59.14 -2.76
C THR A 857 -29.39 -59.02 -4.18
N LEU A 858 -29.30 -57.82 -4.76
CA LEU A 858 -28.63 -57.57 -6.05
C LEU A 858 -27.10 -57.73 -5.95
N ILE A 859 -26.48 -57.31 -4.84
CA ILE A 859 -25.01 -57.28 -4.69
C ILE A 859 -24.44 -58.59 -4.15
N ASN A 860 -25.15 -59.28 -3.26
CA ASN A 860 -24.59 -60.40 -2.49
C ASN A 860 -25.13 -61.79 -2.87
N ALA A 861 -26.14 -61.90 -3.74
CA ALA A 861 -26.68 -63.20 -4.15
C ALA A 861 -26.03 -63.64 -5.47
N GLU A 862 -25.58 -64.89 -5.56
CA GLU A 862 -25.00 -65.47 -6.79
C GLU A 862 -26.04 -65.55 -7.94
N ASP A 863 -27.35 -65.62 -7.63
CA ASP A 863 -28.47 -65.56 -8.60
C ASP A 863 -29.63 -64.67 -8.08
N PRO A 864 -29.64 -63.35 -8.39
CA PRO A 864 -30.72 -62.47 -7.97
C PRO A 864 -32.01 -62.66 -8.79
N PRO A 865 -33.21 -62.67 -8.16
CA PRO A 865 -34.49 -62.83 -8.88
C PRO A 865 -34.73 -61.74 -9.94
N MET A 866 -35.23 -62.10 -11.12
CA MET A 866 -35.40 -61.19 -12.27
C MET A 866 -36.26 -59.94 -12.01
N ILE A 867 -37.13 -59.97 -11.00
CA ILE A 867 -37.94 -58.81 -10.55
C ILE A 867 -37.06 -57.77 -9.83
N VAL A 868 -36.05 -58.21 -9.09
CA VAL A 868 -35.07 -57.36 -8.41
C VAL A 868 -34.12 -56.76 -9.44
N VAL A 869 -33.64 -57.55 -10.41
CA VAL A 869 -32.79 -57.07 -11.51
C VAL A 869 -33.54 -56.03 -12.34
N ARG A 870 -34.77 -56.28 -12.79
CA ARG A 870 -35.59 -55.33 -13.58
C ARG A 870 -35.79 -53.98 -12.88
N LYS A 871 -35.87 -53.96 -11.54
CA LYS A 871 -35.98 -52.71 -10.76
C LYS A 871 -34.71 -51.87 -10.77
N PHE A 872 -33.55 -52.45 -11.03
CA PHE A 872 -32.24 -51.77 -10.97
C PHE A 872 -31.46 -51.81 -12.31
N VAL A 873 -32.07 -52.30 -13.41
CA VAL A 873 -31.46 -52.33 -14.76
C VAL A 873 -30.95 -50.96 -15.23
N HIS A 874 -31.66 -49.88 -14.90
CA HIS A 874 -31.28 -48.51 -15.28
C HIS A 874 -30.12 -47.92 -14.45
N LEU A 875 -29.69 -48.63 -13.40
CA LEU A 875 -28.54 -48.30 -12.55
C LEU A 875 -27.31 -49.15 -12.88
N LEU A 876 -27.42 -50.08 -13.84
CA LEU A 876 -26.36 -51.02 -14.23
C LEU A 876 -25.66 -50.63 -15.55
N ASP A 877 -26.17 -49.65 -16.30
CA ASP A 877 -25.40 -48.99 -17.35
C ASP A 877 -24.62 -47.84 -16.71
N GLN A 878 -23.33 -48.05 -16.47
CA GLN A 878 -22.40 -46.95 -16.27
C GLN A 878 -22.24 -46.25 -17.63
N SER A 879 -22.81 -45.07 -17.78
CA SER A 879 -22.56 -44.25 -18.95
C SER A 879 -21.30 -43.42 -18.71
N ASP A 880 -20.47 -43.23 -19.75
CA ASP A 880 -19.30 -42.33 -19.70
C ASP A 880 -19.69 -40.90 -19.26
N GLN A 881 -20.98 -40.55 -19.38
CA GLN A 881 -21.58 -39.31 -18.89
C GLN A 881 -21.45 -39.16 -17.36
N ASP A 882 -21.67 -40.22 -16.58
CA ASP A 882 -21.57 -40.18 -15.11
C ASP A 882 -20.12 -39.98 -14.66
N PHE A 883 -19.18 -40.62 -15.37
CA PHE A 883 -17.75 -40.42 -15.13
C PHE A 883 -17.33 -38.99 -15.49
N GLN A 884 -17.82 -38.45 -16.60
CA GLN A 884 -17.51 -37.09 -17.04
C GLN A 884 -18.12 -36.03 -16.11
N GLU A 885 -19.36 -36.23 -15.65
CA GLU A 885 -20.03 -35.34 -14.70
C GLU A 885 -19.35 -35.37 -13.32
N GLU A 886 -18.85 -36.53 -12.87
CA GLU A 886 -18.08 -36.64 -11.62
C GLU A 886 -16.69 -35.99 -11.76
N LEU A 887 -16.06 -36.09 -12.94
CA LEU A 887 -14.79 -35.41 -13.26
C LEU A 887 -14.96 -33.89 -13.37
N ASP A 888 -16.06 -33.43 -13.97
CA ASP A 888 -16.39 -32.01 -14.10
C ASP A 888 -16.82 -31.41 -12.75
N LEU A 889 -17.53 -32.17 -11.90
CA LEU A 889 -17.78 -31.79 -10.51
C LEU A 889 -16.48 -31.73 -9.70
N MET A 890 -15.54 -32.65 -9.92
CA MET A 890 -14.22 -32.58 -9.28
C MET A 890 -13.43 -31.35 -9.77
N LYS A 891 -13.40 -31.08 -11.07
CA LYS A 891 -12.74 -29.89 -11.64
C LYS A 891 -13.36 -28.59 -11.15
N MET A 892 -14.69 -28.47 -11.18
CA MET A 892 -15.39 -27.29 -10.66
C MET A 892 -15.15 -27.11 -9.16
N ARG A 893 -15.06 -28.20 -8.40
CA ARG A 893 -14.75 -28.12 -6.97
C ARG A 893 -13.31 -27.69 -6.73
N GLU A 894 -12.37 -28.13 -7.56
CA GLU A 894 -10.98 -27.70 -7.51
C GLU A 894 -10.84 -26.23 -7.92
N GLU A 895 -11.51 -25.79 -8.99
CA GLU A 895 -11.57 -24.39 -9.41
C GLU A 895 -12.18 -23.49 -8.33
N VAL A 896 -13.31 -23.87 -7.74
CA VAL A 896 -13.94 -23.14 -6.63
C VAL A 896 -13.00 -23.06 -5.43
N ILE A 897 -12.26 -24.13 -5.11
CA ILE A 897 -11.28 -24.09 -4.02
C ILE A 897 -10.09 -23.16 -4.36
N THR A 898 -9.63 -23.15 -5.61
CA THR A 898 -8.55 -22.25 -6.04
C THR A 898 -8.99 -20.78 -6.04
N LEU A 899 -10.22 -20.48 -6.48
CA LEU A 899 -10.81 -19.15 -6.47
C LEU A 899 -11.12 -18.68 -5.04
N ILE A 900 -11.57 -19.57 -4.15
CA ILE A 900 -11.77 -19.23 -2.73
C ILE A 900 -10.42 -18.91 -2.07
N ARG A 901 -9.35 -19.66 -2.39
CA ARG A 901 -8.00 -19.32 -1.88
C ARG A 901 -7.47 -18.02 -2.45
N SER A 902 -7.66 -17.75 -3.75
CA SER A 902 -7.21 -16.47 -4.32
C SER A 902 -8.01 -15.29 -3.76
N ASN A 903 -9.32 -15.44 -3.56
CA ASN A 903 -10.16 -14.41 -2.94
C ASN A 903 -9.81 -14.20 -1.47
N GLN A 904 -9.56 -15.26 -0.69
CA GLN A 904 -9.09 -15.12 0.70
C GLN A 904 -7.71 -14.46 0.77
N GLN A 905 -6.83 -14.74 -0.20
CA GLN A 905 -5.52 -14.11 -0.26
C GLN A 905 -5.63 -12.62 -0.63
N LEU A 906 -6.53 -12.27 -1.57
CA LEU A 906 -6.85 -10.88 -1.91
C LEU A 906 -7.54 -10.14 -0.75
N GLU A 907 -8.44 -10.78 0.00
CA GLU A 907 -9.04 -10.22 1.21
C GLU A 907 -8.00 -9.99 2.32
N ASN A 908 -7.05 -10.91 2.49
CA ASN A 908 -5.96 -10.73 3.44
C ASN A 908 -4.99 -9.61 3.02
N ASP A 909 -4.71 -9.49 1.72
CA ASP A 909 -3.89 -8.41 1.17
C ASP A 909 -4.61 -7.06 1.28
N LEU A 910 -5.94 -7.01 1.07
CA LEU A 910 -6.78 -5.82 1.30
C LEU A 910 -6.85 -5.45 2.78
N ASN A 911 -7.04 -6.41 3.68
CA ASN A 911 -7.05 -6.16 5.13
C ASN A 911 -5.68 -5.69 5.64
N LEU A 912 -4.58 -6.23 5.12
CA LEU A 912 -3.24 -5.73 5.41
C LEU A 912 -3.02 -4.32 4.86
N MET A 913 -3.58 -4.01 3.69
CA MET A 913 -3.56 -2.67 3.11
C MET A 913 -4.39 -1.70 3.97
N ASP A 914 -5.58 -2.08 4.44
CA ASP A 914 -6.43 -1.28 5.32
C ASP A 914 -5.81 -1.07 6.72
N ILE A 915 -5.15 -2.10 7.28
CA ILE A 915 -4.41 -1.97 8.54
C ILE A 915 -3.21 -1.04 8.35
N LYS A 916 -2.47 -1.17 7.25
CA LYS A 916 -1.33 -0.29 6.99
C LYS A 916 -1.77 1.13 6.66
N ILE A 917 -2.86 1.34 5.91
CA ILE A 917 -3.49 2.65 5.69
C ILE A 917 -3.95 3.22 7.04
N GLY A 918 -4.57 2.42 7.90
CA GLY A 918 -4.95 2.83 9.25
C GLY A 918 -3.76 3.16 10.17
N LEU A 919 -2.61 2.50 9.97
CA LEU A 919 -1.36 2.80 10.67
C LEU A 919 -0.62 4.01 10.08
N LEU A 920 -0.85 4.32 8.79
CA LEU A 920 -0.34 5.50 8.08
C LEU A 920 -1.16 6.74 8.47
N VAL A 921 -2.49 6.63 8.53
CA VAL A 921 -3.41 7.65 9.07
C VAL A 921 -3.15 7.91 10.57
N LYS A 922 -2.57 6.94 11.29
CA LYS A 922 -2.12 7.08 12.68
C LYS A 922 -0.62 7.41 12.82
N ASN A 923 0.06 7.79 11.74
CA ASN A 923 1.47 8.22 11.72
C ASN A 923 2.48 7.25 12.36
N LYS A 924 2.26 5.93 12.26
CA LYS A 924 3.15 4.90 12.83
C LYS A 924 4.06 4.18 11.82
N ILE A 925 3.91 4.42 10.50
CA ILE A 925 4.70 3.79 9.42
C ILE A 925 4.88 4.80 8.25
N THR A 926 5.98 4.73 7.49
CA THR A 926 6.27 5.60 6.33
C THR A 926 5.59 5.13 5.02
N LEU A 927 5.32 6.06 4.10
CA LEU A 927 4.64 5.83 2.81
C LEU A 927 5.30 4.71 1.96
N GLN A 928 6.60 4.52 2.13
CA GLN A 928 7.42 3.57 1.39
C GLN A 928 7.05 2.10 1.69
N ASP A 929 6.54 1.81 2.89
CA ASP A 929 6.12 0.45 3.31
C ASP A 929 4.72 0.05 2.84
N VAL A 930 3.93 1.03 2.37
CA VAL A 930 2.63 0.82 1.71
C VAL A 930 2.82 0.70 0.20
N VAL A 931 3.70 1.52 -0.39
CA VAL A 931 4.05 1.46 -1.82
C VAL A 931 4.86 0.20 -2.19
N SER A 932 5.64 -0.35 -1.26
CA SER A 932 6.34 -1.64 -1.48
C SER A 932 5.38 -2.83 -1.55
N HIS A 933 4.21 -2.75 -0.90
CA HIS A 933 3.20 -3.80 -0.91
C HIS A 933 2.33 -3.76 -2.18
N SER A 934 2.10 -2.57 -2.77
CA SER A 934 1.36 -2.43 -4.03
C SER A 934 2.12 -2.97 -5.25
N LYS A 935 3.46 -2.97 -5.20
CA LYS A 935 4.32 -3.55 -6.26
C LYS A 935 4.36 -5.09 -6.26
N LYS A 936 3.89 -5.76 -5.20
CA LYS A 936 3.86 -7.24 -5.11
C LYS A 936 2.65 -7.91 -5.81
N LEU A 937 1.68 -7.13 -6.29
CA LEU A 937 0.52 -7.64 -7.03
C LEU A 937 0.89 -7.84 -8.52
N THR A 938 0.86 -9.08 -8.99
CA THR A 938 1.24 -9.44 -10.37
C THR A 938 0.25 -8.92 -11.41
N LYS A 939 0.77 -8.58 -12.60
CA LYS A 939 0.05 -7.95 -13.74
C LYS A 939 -1.25 -8.67 -14.15
N LYS A 940 -1.34 -9.99 -13.93
CA LYS A 940 -2.52 -10.84 -14.19
C LYS A 940 -3.74 -10.53 -13.30
N ASN A 941 -3.51 -10.06 -12.08
CA ASN A 941 -4.60 -9.72 -11.15
C ASN A 941 -5.20 -8.32 -11.44
N LYS A 942 -4.49 -7.47 -12.18
CA LYS A 942 -4.93 -6.11 -12.53
C LYS A 942 -6.04 -6.11 -13.58
N GLU A 943 -6.02 -7.08 -14.51
CA GLU A 943 -7.04 -7.28 -15.54
C GLU A 943 -8.30 -7.99 -14.98
N GLN A 944 -8.14 -8.95 -14.06
CA GLN A 944 -9.30 -9.57 -13.40
C GLN A 944 -10.02 -8.63 -12.41
N LEU A 945 -9.32 -7.66 -11.82
CA LEU A 945 -9.95 -6.62 -11.00
C LEU A 945 -10.72 -5.58 -11.84
N SER A 946 -10.29 -5.25 -13.06
CA SER A 946 -11.02 -4.29 -13.92
C SER A 946 -12.36 -4.85 -14.40
N ASP A 947 -12.42 -6.15 -14.68
CA ASP A 947 -13.65 -6.82 -15.11
C ASP A 947 -14.65 -6.99 -13.95
N MET A 948 -14.17 -7.21 -12.73
CA MET A 948 -15.04 -7.32 -11.54
C MET A 948 -15.55 -5.95 -11.05
N MET A 949 -14.84 -4.86 -11.35
CA MET A 949 -15.27 -3.48 -11.06
C MET A 949 -16.36 -2.94 -12.01
N MET A 950 -16.54 -3.54 -13.19
CA MET A 950 -17.57 -3.11 -14.15
C MET A 950 -18.99 -3.60 -13.80
N ILE A 951 -19.13 -4.64 -12.95
CA ILE A 951 -20.44 -5.24 -12.62
C ILE A 951 -21.09 -4.63 -11.36
N ASN A 952 -20.35 -3.86 -10.56
CA ASN A 952 -20.84 -3.32 -9.28
C ASN A 952 -20.97 -1.79 -9.24
N LYS A 953 -21.56 -1.19 -10.28
CA LYS A 953 -21.96 0.24 -10.26
C LYS A 953 -23.23 0.53 -9.46
N GLN A 954 -23.79 -0.45 -8.76
CA GLN A 954 -24.86 -0.24 -7.77
C GLN A 954 -24.53 -0.96 -6.45
N LYS A 955 -24.29 -0.15 -5.42
CA LYS A 955 -24.03 -0.45 -4.00
C LYS A 955 -22.55 -0.53 -3.62
N GLY A 956 -22.05 0.62 -3.16
CA GLY A 956 -20.79 0.74 -2.43
C GLY A 956 -20.78 -0.09 -1.14
N GLY A 957 -19.58 -0.25 -0.59
CA GLY A 957 -19.31 -0.99 0.66
C GLY A 957 -20.02 -0.42 1.89
N LEU A 958 -19.64 -0.88 3.09
CA LEU A 958 -20.36 -0.70 4.38
C LEU A 958 -20.87 0.72 4.71
N LYS A 959 -20.36 1.78 4.06
CA LYS A 959 -20.87 3.16 4.17
C LYS A 959 -22.13 3.47 3.35
N ALA A 960 -22.57 2.59 2.44
CA ALA A 960 -23.77 2.76 1.59
C ALA A 960 -24.99 1.96 2.07
N LEU A 961 -24.94 1.39 3.27
CA LEU A 961 -26.07 0.65 3.86
C LEU A 961 -27.10 1.62 4.45
N SER A 962 -28.39 1.34 4.21
CA SER A 962 -29.47 2.08 4.88
C SER A 962 -29.30 2.01 6.39
N LYS A 963 -29.73 3.07 7.10
CA LYS A 963 -29.64 3.18 8.57
C LYS A 963 -30.09 1.89 9.28
N GLU A 964 -31.20 1.30 8.86
CA GLU A 964 -31.72 0.03 9.40
C GLU A 964 -30.77 -1.16 9.20
N LYS A 965 -30.07 -1.26 8.05
CA LYS A 965 -29.12 -2.35 7.81
C LYS A 965 -27.86 -2.19 8.64
N ARG A 966 -27.43 -0.95 8.87
CA ARG A 966 -26.30 -0.65 9.76
C ARG A 966 -26.65 -0.98 11.21
N GLU A 967 -27.80 -0.54 11.70
CA GLU A 967 -28.28 -0.87 13.05
C GLU A 967 -28.43 -2.40 13.24
N LYS A 968 -28.91 -3.12 12.21
CA LYS A 968 -29.00 -4.59 12.24
C LYS A 968 -27.64 -5.27 12.28
N LEU A 969 -26.63 -4.73 11.57
CA LEU A 969 -25.26 -5.24 11.63
C LEU A 969 -24.60 -4.95 12.98
N GLU A 970 -24.78 -3.75 13.52
CA GLU A 970 -24.30 -3.39 14.87
C GLU A 970 -24.96 -4.28 15.94
N ALA A 971 -26.26 -4.57 15.81
CA ALA A 971 -26.95 -5.52 16.69
C ALA A 971 -26.41 -6.95 16.57
N TYR A 972 -26.09 -7.43 15.35
CA TYR A 972 -25.43 -8.73 15.17
C TYR A 972 -24.02 -8.73 15.75
N GLN A 973 -23.26 -7.64 15.64
CA GLN A 973 -21.94 -7.52 16.27
C GLN A 973 -22.04 -7.60 17.79
N HIS A 974 -22.99 -6.90 18.41
CA HIS A 974 -23.25 -7.02 19.85
C HIS A 974 -23.65 -8.45 20.25
N LEU A 975 -24.49 -9.12 19.45
CA LEU A 975 -24.85 -10.52 19.68
C LEU A 975 -23.64 -11.44 19.57
N PHE A 976 -22.82 -11.31 18.53
CA PHE A 976 -21.63 -12.15 18.34
C PHE A 976 -20.60 -11.90 19.44
N TYR A 977 -20.43 -10.65 19.88
CA TYR A 977 -19.61 -10.32 21.04
C TYR A 977 -20.10 -11.00 22.32
N LEU A 978 -21.42 -11.03 22.55
CA LEU A 978 -22.03 -11.76 23.65
C LEU A 978 -21.79 -13.27 23.56
N LEU A 979 -21.93 -13.85 22.36
CA LEU A 979 -21.67 -15.28 22.13
C LEU A 979 -20.19 -15.65 22.32
N GLN A 980 -19.27 -14.77 21.91
CA GLN A 980 -17.83 -14.97 22.11
C GLN A 980 -17.44 -14.94 23.59
N THR A 981 -17.95 -13.94 24.34
CA THR A 981 -17.58 -13.70 25.73
C THR A 981 -18.22 -14.67 26.73
N ASN A 982 -19.42 -15.17 26.41
CA ASN A 982 -20.16 -16.12 27.22
C ASN A 982 -20.22 -17.51 26.55
N PRO A 983 -19.28 -18.43 26.86
CA PRO A 983 -19.15 -19.72 26.18
C PRO A 983 -20.35 -20.64 26.38
N THR A 984 -21.15 -20.44 27.43
CA THR A 984 -22.31 -21.28 27.77
C THR A 984 -23.32 -21.39 26.64
N TYR A 985 -23.56 -20.31 25.89
CA TYR A 985 -24.54 -20.33 24.80
C TYR A 985 -24.10 -21.25 23.66
N LEU A 986 -22.86 -21.07 23.19
CA LEU A 986 -22.32 -21.88 22.11
C LEU A 986 -22.01 -23.31 22.56
N ALA A 987 -21.63 -23.53 23.82
CA ALA A 987 -21.45 -24.87 24.37
C ALA A 987 -22.78 -25.67 24.37
N LYS A 988 -23.88 -25.03 24.80
CA LYS A 988 -25.21 -25.64 24.70
C LYS A 988 -25.64 -25.87 23.26
N LEU A 989 -25.31 -24.96 22.34
CA LEU A 989 -25.58 -25.13 20.91
C LEU A 989 -24.85 -26.35 20.34
N ILE A 990 -23.54 -26.46 20.59
CA ILE A 990 -22.71 -27.60 20.18
C ILE A 990 -23.28 -28.90 20.74
N PHE A 991 -23.76 -28.89 21.99
CA PHE A 991 -24.36 -30.05 22.62
C PHE A 991 -25.62 -30.57 21.90
N GLN A 992 -26.47 -29.66 21.40
CA GLN A 992 -27.71 -30.01 20.69
C GLN A 992 -27.49 -30.53 19.26
N MET A 993 -26.26 -30.47 18.74
CA MET A 993 -25.99 -30.89 17.36
C MET A 993 -25.98 -32.41 17.21
N PRO A 994 -26.51 -32.93 16.08
CA PRO A 994 -26.50 -34.36 15.78
C PRO A 994 -25.07 -34.89 15.64
N GLN A 995 -24.83 -36.11 16.14
CA GLN A 995 -23.54 -36.81 16.09
C GLN A 995 -23.25 -37.31 14.66
N ASN A 996 -22.93 -36.39 13.76
CA ASN A 996 -22.56 -36.71 12.39
C ASN A 996 -21.08 -37.12 12.29
N LYS A 997 -20.71 -37.87 11.25
CA LYS A 997 -19.30 -38.21 10.96
C LYS A 997 -18.45 -36.95 10.70
N SER A 998 -19.06 -35.85 10.27
CA SER A 998 -18.40 -34.58 9.93
C SER A 998 -18.92 -33.42 10.79
N THR A 999 -18.01 -32.63 11.32
CA THR A 999 -18.27 -31.39 12.08
C THR A 999 -18.21 -30.13 11.23
N LYS A 1000 -17.99 -30.24 9.90
CA LYS A 1000 -17.69 -29.10 8.99
C LYS A 1000 -18.63 -27.91 9.13
N PHE A 1001 -19.93 -28.15 9.28
CA PHE A 1001 -20.89 -27.07 9.46
C PHE A 1001 -20.63 -26.30 10.77
N MET A 1002 -20.50 -27.01 11.89
CA MET A 1002 -20.21 -26.39 13.19
C MET A 1002 -18.81 -25.79 13.26
N ASP A 1003 -17.82 -26.41 12.62
CA ASP A 1003 -16.48 -25.85 12.47
C ASP A 1003 -16.57 -24.49 11.77
N SER A 1004 -17.32 -24.39 10.67
CA SER A 1004 -17.49 -23.12 9.96
C SER A 1004 -18.18 -22.06 10.83
N VAL A 1005 -19.30 -22.39 11.47
CA VAL A 1005 -20.04 -21.42 12.29
C VAL A 1005 -19.22 -20.94 13.48
N ILE A 1006 -18.61 -21.86 14.24
CA ILE A 1006 -17.87 -21.52 15.45
C ILE A 1006 -16.55 -20.84 15.09
N PHE A 1007 -15.78 -21.34 14.13
CA PHE A 1007 -14.52 -20.69 13.78
C PHE A 1007 -14.72 -19.34 13.12
N THR A 1008 -15.75 -19.13 12.31
CA THR A 1008 -16.09 -17.80 11.80
C THR A 1008 -16.48 -16.85 12.94
N LEU A 1009 -17.28 -17.29 13.92
CA LEU A 1009 -17.63 -16.46 15.07
C LEU A 1009 -16.41 -16.05 15.90
N TYR A 1010 -15.36 -16.88 15.99
CA TYR A 1010 -14.12 -16.54 16.68
C TYR A 1010 -13.00 -16.12 15.72
N ASN A 1011 -13.34 -15.76 14.48
CA ASN A 1011 -12.39 -15.34 13.45
C ASN A 1011 -11.13 -16.25 13.35
N TYR A 1012 -11.34 -17.56 13.41
CA TYR A 1012 -10.31 -18.60 13.38
C TYR A 1012 -9.20 -18.44 14.44
N ALA A 1013 -9.50 -17.78 15.56
CA ALA A 1013 -8.54 -17.44 16.61
C ALA A 1013 -7.34 -16.65 16.05
N SER A 1014 -7.62 -15.66 15.20
CA SER A 1014 -6.60 -14.80 14.57
C SER A 1014 -5.76 -14.03 15.59
N ASN A 1015 -6.36 -13.67 16.73
CA ASN A 1015 -5.73 -12.93 17.81
C ASN A 1015 -5.79 -13.67 19.15
N GLN A 1016 -4.94 -13.28 20.09
CA GLN A 1016 -4.80 -13.95 21.39
C GLN A 1016 -6.09 -13.91 22.23
N ARG A 1017 -6.90 -12.85 22.07
CA ARG A 1017 -8.20 -12.71 22.75
C ARG A 1017 -9.20 -13.75 22.25
N GLU A 1018 -9.38 -13.84 20.94
CA GLU A 1018 -10.25 -14.83 20.29
C GLU A 1018 -9.78 -16.25 20.59
N GLU A 1019 -8.47 -16.50 20.56
CA GLU A 1019 -7.89 -17.79 20.94
C GLU A 1019 -8.25 -18.15 22.38
N TYR A 1020 -8.06 -17.23 23.33
CA TYR A 1020 -8.42 -17.44 24.72
C TYR A 1020 -9.91 -17.76 24.88
N LEU A 1021 -10.79 -16.99 24.22
CA LEU A 1021 -12.24 -17.19 24.33
C LEU A 1021 -12.70 -18.49 23.64
N LEU A 1022 -12.08 -18.87 22.52
CA LEU A 1022 -12.36 -20.14 21.84
C LEU A 1022 -11.89 -21.34 22.68
N LEU A 1023 -10.71 -21.26 23.31
CA LEU A 1023 -10.25 -22.30 24.24
C LEU A 1023 -11.16 -22.40 25.46
N ARG A 1024 -11.68 -21.27 25.95
CA ARG A 1024 -12.68 -21.24 27.03
C ARG A 1024 -13.99 -21.92 26.58
N LEU A 1025 -14.44 -21.69 25.35
CA LEU A 1025 -15.58 -22.41 24.76
C LEU A 1025 -15.32 -23.92 24.68
N PHE A 1026 -14.18 -24.33 24.13
CA PHE A 1026 -13.83 -25.75 24.03
C PHE A 1026 -13.75 -26.42 25.40
N LYS A 1027 -13.18 -25.75 26.41
CA LYS A 1027 -13.20 -26.24 27.80
C LYS A 1027 -14.64 -26.47 28.27
N THR A 1028 -15.49 -25.45 28.19
CA THR A 1028 -16.88 -25.53 28.69
C THR A 1028 -17.69 -26.58 27.93
N ALA A 1029 -17.56 -26.64 26.60
CA ALA A 1029 -18.25 -27.62 25.77
C ALA A 1029 -17.77 -29.05 26.05
N LEU A 1030 -16.47 -29.26 26.22
CA LEU A 1030 -15.91 -30.58 26.51
C LEU A 1030 -16.33 -31.07 27.89
N GLN A 1031 -16.28 -30.20 28.91
CA GLN A 1031 -16.76 -30.54 30.25
C GLN A 1031 -18.23 -30.96 30.23
N GLU A 1032 -19.08 -30.26 29.47
CA GLU A 1032 -20.50 -30.60 29.33
C GLU A 1032 -20.71 -31.91 28.52
N GLU A 1033 -19.93 -32.13 27.47
CA GLU A 1033 -19.97 -33.37 26.66
C GLU A 1033 -19.55 -34.60 27.48
N ILE A 1034 -18.45 -34.52 28.23
CA ILE A 1034 -18.02 -35.62 29.11
C ILE A 1034 -19.04 -35.87 30.21
N LYS A 1035 -19.49 -34.80 30.91
CA LYS A 1035 -20.46 -34.91 32.00
C LYS A 1035 -21.77 -35.54 31.56
N SER A 1036 -22.28 -35.19 30.39
CA SER A 1036 -23.67 -35.47 30.02
C SER A 1036 -23.85 -36.47 28.87
N LYS A 1037 -22.81 -36.80 28.07
CA LYS A 1037 -22.91 -37.73 26.93
C LYS A 1037 -22.03 -38.98 27.00
N VAL A 1038 -20.92 -38.94 27.74
CA VAL A 1038 -19.98 -40.08 27.79
C VAL A 1038 -20.37 -40.99 28.95
N ASP A 1039 -21.05 -42.11 28.70
CA ASP A 1039 -21.49 -43.03 29.76
C ASP A 1039 -20.40 -44.02 30.13
N GLN A 1040 -19.55 -44.39 29.16
CA GLN A 1040 -18.37 -45.24 29.36
C GLN A 1040 -17.13 -44.58 28.75
N ILE A 1041 -15.98 -44.72 29.40
CA ILE A 1041 -14.73 -44.07 28.98
C ILE A 1041 -14.34 -44.47 27.54
N GLN A 1042 -14.63 -45.71 27.12
CA GLN A 1042 -14.34 -46.20 25.76
C GLN A 1042 -15.11 -45.49 24.64
N GLU A 1043 -16.22 -44.80 24.95
CA GLU A 1043 -17.01 -44.05 23.97
C GLU A 1043 -16.28 -42.82 23.40
N ILE A 1044 -15.21 -42.39 24.05
CA ILE A 1044 -14.36 -41.31 23.53
C ILE A 1044 -13.58 -41.75 22.29
N VAL A 1045 -13.16 -43.03 22.25
CA VAL A 1045 -12.39 -43.61 21.14
C VAL A 1045 -13.31 -44.24 20.10
N THR A 1046 -14.34 -44.96 20.56
CA THR A 1046 -15.27 -45.69 19.69
C THR A 1046 -16.40 -44.82 19.16
N GLY A 1047 -16.76 -43.75 19.88
CA GLY A 1047 -17.80 -42.80 19.51
C GLY A 1047 -17.33 -41.69 18.57
N ASN A 1048 -18.18 -40.69 18.38
CA ASN A 1048 -17.90 -39.51 17.55
C ASN A 1048 -17.96 -38.20 18.36
N PRO A 1049 -17.18 -38.06 19.45
CA PRO A 1049 -17.27 -36.89 20.33
C PRO A 1049 -17.10 -35.60 19.53
N THR A 1050 -18.12 -34.74 19.55
CA THR A 1050 -18.21 -33.58 18.67
C THR A 1050 -17.13 -32.58 19.03
N VAL A 1051 -16.90 -32.32 20.32
CA VAL A 1051 -15.96 -31.29 20.78
C VAL A 1051 -14.53 -31.71 20.51
N ILE A 1052 -14.20 -32.99 20.75
CA ILE A 1052 -12.87 -33.54 20.46
C ILE A 1052 -12.53 -33.42 18.98
N LYS A 1053 -13.46 -33.78 18.09
CA LYS A 1053 -13.26 -33.62 16.63
C LYS A 1053 -13.12 -32.16 16.21
N MET A 1054 -13.92 -31.27 16.80
CA MET A 1054 -13.78 -29.82 16.54
C MET A 1054 -12.42 -29.30 16.98
N VAL A 1055 -11.89 -29.73 18.13
CA VAL A 1055 -10.55 -29.33 18.61
C VAL A 1055 -9.46 -29.86 17.69
N VAL A 1056 -9.56 -31.11 17.23
CA VAL A 1056 -8.63 -31.67 16.24
C VAL A 1056 -8.72 -30.92 14.91
N SER A 1057 -9.94 -30.61 14.45
CA SER A 1057 -10.19 -29.82 13.23
C SER A 1057 -9.58 -28.43 13.30
N PHE A 1058 -9.74 -27.73 14.44
CA PHE A 1058 -9.11 -26.44 14.70
C PHE A 1058 -7.58 -26.51 14.61
N ASN A 1059 -6.97 -27.54 15.20
CA ASN A 1059 -5.52 -27.74 15.16
C ASN A 1059 -5.01 -28.27 13.80
N ARG A 1060 -5.87 -28.62 12.84
CA ARG A 1060 -5.47 -28.87 11.45
C ARG A 1060 -5.21 -27.59 10.66
N GLY A 1061 -5.49 -26.42 11.22
CA GLY A 1061 -5.12 -25.12 10.66
C GLY A 1061 -3.60 -24.85 10.68
N ALA A 1062 -3.18 -23.68 10.18
CA ALA A 1062 -1.78 -23.33 9.96
C ALA A 1062 -0.86 -23.52 11.17
N ARG A 1063 -1.33 -23.18 12.39
CA ARG A 1063 -0.53 -23.30 13.62
C ARG A 1063 -0.27 -24.74 14.03
N GLY A 1064 -1.29 -25.59 14.06
CA GLY A 1064 -1.10 -27.00 14.44
C GLY A 1064 -0.44 -27.82 13.32
N GLN A 1065 -0.65 -27.47 12.05
CA GLN A 1065 0.12 -28.05 10.94
C GLN A 1065 1.61 -27.69 11.03
N ASN A 1066 1.96 -26.45 11.39
CA ASN A 1066 3.36 -26.06 11.59
C ASN A 1066 4.00 -26.80 12.76
N ALA A 1067 3.28 -26.95 13.88
CA ALA A 1067 3.74 -27.74 15.02
C ALA A 1067 3.99 -29.20 14.64
N LEU A 1068 3.04 -29.87 13.98
CA LEU A 1068 3.22 -31.24 13.49
C LEU A 1068 4.38 -31.34 12.50
N ARG A 1069 4.56 -30.35 11.63
CA ARG A 1069 5.70 -30.27 10.72
C ARG A 1069 7.01 -30.16 11.49
N GLN A 1070 7.10 -29.34 12.54
CA GLN A 1070 8.34 -29.22 13.33
C GLN A 1070 8.68 -30.49 14.11
N ILE A 1071 7.66 -31.26 14.52
CA ILE A 1071 7.85 -32.52 15.25
C ILE A 1071 8.23 -33.66 14.29
N LEU A 1072 7.45 -33.84 13.22
CA LEU A 1072 7.53 -35.02 12.35
C LEU A 1072 8.34 -34.80 11.07
N ALA A 1073 8.46 -33.57 10.54
CA ALA A 1073 9.13 -33.37 9.26
C ALA A 1073 10.62 -33.76 9.26
N PRO A 1074 11.42 -33.58 10.33
CA PRO A 1074 12.81 -34.04 10.33
C PRO A 1074 12.92 -35.55 10.11
N VAL A 1075 12.16 -36.34 10.87
CA VAL A 1075 12.17 -37.81 10.78
C VAL A 1075 11.52 -38.33 9.50
N VAL A 1076 10.46 -37.67 9.01
CA VAL A 1076 9.83 -38.00 7.73
C VAL A 1076 10.75 -37.68 6.56
N LYS A 1077 11.46 -36.55 6.58
CA LYS A 1077 12.44 -36.21 5.55
C LYS A 1077 13.61 -37.18 5.56
N GLU A 1078 14.11 -37.55 6.73
CA GLU A 1078 15.18 -38.54 6.85
C GLU A 1078 14.78 -39.88 6.21
N ILE A 1079 13.54 -40.35 6.43
CA ILE A 1079 12.99 -41.52 5.73
C ILE A 1079 12.89 -41.29 4.22
N MET A 1080 12.39 -40.14 3.79
CA MET A 1080 12.20 -39.82 2.37
C MET A 1080 13.53 -39.69 1.61
N ASP A 1081 14.57 -39.21 2.29
CA ASP A 1081 15.90 -38.97 1.72
C ASP A 1081 16.73 -40.27 1.70
N ASP A 1082 16.49 -41.20 2.64
CA ASP A 1082 17.11 -42.52 2.65
C ASP A 1082 16.50 -43.45 1.57
N LYS A 1083 17.01 -43.30 0.34
CA LYS A 1083 16.66 -44.14 -0.81
C LYS A 1083 17.09 -45.60 -0.65
N SER A 1084 17.94 -45.91 0.34
CA SER A 1084 18.40 -47.26 0.66
C SER A 1084 17.65 -47.92 1.82
N LEU A 1085 16.67 -47.22 2.40
CA LEU A 1085 15.93 -47.70 3.55
C LEU A 1085 15.13 -48.95 3.20
N ASN A 1086 15.44 -50.05 3.89
CA ASN A 1086 14.67 -51.28 3.84
C ASN A 1086 14.16 -51.64 5.23
N ILE A 1087 12.85 -51.59 5.39
CA ILE A 1087 12.11 -51.93 6.61
C ILE A 1087 11.11 -53.06 6.35
N LYS A 1088 11.23 -53.79 5.23
CA LYS A 1088 10.36 -54.94 4.97
C LYS A 1088 10.65 -56.01 6.02
N THR A 1089 9.61 -56.44 6.72
CA THR A 1089 9.72 -57.48 7.76
C THR A 1089 9.19 -58.83 7.29
N ASP A 1090 8.68 -58.91 6.05
CA ASP A 1090 8.21 -60.16 5.45
C ASP A 1090 9.39 -60.89 4.75
N PRO A 1091 9.76 -62.11 5.19
CA PRO A 1091 10.86 -62.87 4.62
C PRO A 1091 10.64 -63.24 3.14
N VAL A 1092 9.40 -63.41 2.68
CA VAL A 1092 9.10 -63.78 1.29
C VAL A 1092 9.37 -62.60 0.36
N ASP A 1093 9.00 -61.39 0.76
CA ASP A 1093 9.27 -60.18 -0.02
C ASP A 1093 10.77 -59.87 -0.12
N ILE A 1094 11.52 -60.13 0.96
CA ILE A 1094 12.98 -59.99 0.99
C ILE A 1094 13.63 -61.02 0.07
N TYR A 1095 13.17 -62.27 0.11
CA TYR A 1095 13.65 -63.32 -0.78
C TYR A 1095 13.40 -62.96 -2.26
N LYS A 1096 12.18 -62.55 -2.61
CA LYS A 1096 11.84 -62.12 -3.98
C LYS A 1096 12.70 -60.94 -4.44
N SER A 1097 12.92 -59.98 -3.56
CA SER A 1097 13.75 -58.80 -3.85
C SER A 1097 15.24 -59.18 -4.01
N TRP A 1098 15.72 -60.17 -3.26
CA TRP A 1098 17.08 -60.71 -3.41
C TRP A 1098 17.26 -61.47 -4.73
N VAL A 1099 16.32 -62.35 -5.08
CA VAL A 1099 16.32 -63.08 -6.35
C VAL A 1099 16.33 -62.10 -7.53
N ASN A 1100 15.42 -61.13 -7.55
CA ASN A 1100 15.35 -60.12 -8.60
C ASN A 1100 16.65 -59.28 -8.73
N GLN A 1101 17.33 -59.00 -7.60
CA GLN A 1101 18.61 -58.30 -7.62
C GLN A 1101 19.72 -59.16 -8.23
N MET A 1102 19.78 -60.46 -7.91
CA MET A 1102 20.76 -61.37 -8.50
C MET A 1102 20.58 -61.47 -10.01
N GLU A 1103 19.35 -61.55 -10.49
CA GLU A 1103 19.03 -61.64 -11.91
C GLU A 1103 19.39 -60.37 -12.67
N SER A 1104 19.11 -59.21 -12.07
CA SER A 1104 19.51 -57.92 -12.64
C SER A 1104 21.03 -57.75 -12.72
N GLN A 1105 21.77 -58.23 -11.72
CA GLN A 1105 23.24 -58.13 -11.70
C GLN A 1105 23.94 -59.12 -12.63
N THR A 1106 23.37 -60.33 -12.79
CA THR A 1106 23.95 -61.38 -13.64
C THR A 1106 23.48 -61.29 -15.09
N GLY A 1107 22.34 -60.66 -15.34
CA GLY A 1107 21.71 -60.61 -16.67
C GLY A 1107 21.07 -61.92 -17.11
N GLU A 1108 21.05 -62.94 -16.23
CA GLU A 1108 20.47 -64.26 -16.46
C GLU A 1108 19.36 -64.54 -15.43
N ALA A 1109 18.31 -65.26 -15.83
CA ALA A 1109 17.25 -65.68 -14.91
C ALA A 1109 17.82 -66.68 -13.87
N SER A 1110 17.53 -66.47 -12.59
CA SER A 1110 18.11 -67.27 -11.53
C SER A 1110 17.50 -68.67 -11.52
N LYS A 1111 18.25 -69.65 -11.04
CA LYS A 1111 17.75 -71.03 -10.85
C LYS A 1111 16.93 -71.20 -9.56
N LEU A 1112 16.60 -70.10 -8.88
CA LEU A 1112 15.84 -70.10 -7.62
C LEU A 1112 14.33 -69.91 -7.91
N PRO A 1113 13.44 -70.61 -7.21
CA PRO A 1113 12.00 -70.50 -7.43
C PRO A 1113 11.45 -69.16 -6.93
N TYR A 1114 10.68 -68.44 -7.75
CA TYR A 1114 10.14 -67.11 -7.35
C TYR A 1114 9.10 -67.16 -6.24
N ASP A 1115 8.36 -68.26 -6.09
CA ASP A 1115 7.31 -68.38 -5.07
C ASP A 1115 7.73 -69.41 -4.02
N VAL A 1116 7.93 -68.92 -2.79
CA VAL A 1116 8.46 -69.69 -1.66
C VAL A 1116 7.63 -69.40 -0.41
N THR A 1117 7.55 -70.35 0.51
CA THR A 1117 6.95 -70.11 1.82
C THR A 1117 7.92 -69.32 2.72
N PRO A 1118 7.43 -68.62 3.76
CA PRO A 1118 8.28 -67.90 4.71
C PRO A 1118 9.40 -68.76 5.31
N GLU A 1119 9.10 -70.03 5.59
CA GLU A 1119 10.06 -71.00 6.17
C GLU A 1119 11.16 -71.38 5.17
N GLN A 1120 10.82 -71.55 3.88
CA GLN A 1120 11.78 -71.84 2.81
C GLN A 1120 12.60 -70.60 2.43
N ALA A 1121 11.99 -69.41 2.42
CA ALA A 1121 12.69 -68.14 2.23
C ALA A 1121 13.75 -67.91 3.32
N LEU A 1122 13.40 -68.20 4.57
CA LEU A 1122 14.31 -68.13 5.71
C LEU A 1122 15.35 -69.25 5.71
N ALA A 1123 15.24 -70.33 4.93
CA ALA A 1123 16.30 -71.33 4.85
C ALA A 1123 17.59 -70.76 4.23
N HIS A 1124 17.48 -69.66 3.46
CA HIS A 1124 18.62 -68.97 2.89
C HIS A 1124 19.21 -67.95 3.87
N GLU A 1125 20.49 -68.13 4.23
CA GLU A 1125 21.18 -67.26 5.18
C GLU A 1125 21.21 -65.78 4.74
N GLU A 1126 21.23 -65.52 3.43
CA GLU A 1126 21.18 -64.17 2.88
C GLU A 1126 19.85 -63.46 3.19
N VAL A 1127 18.73 -64.19 3.21
CA VAL A 1127 17.41 -63.65 3.57
C VAL A 1127 17.29 -63.43 5.06
N LYS A 1128 17.79 -64.35 5.91
CA LYS A 1128 17.83 -64.13 7.37
C LYS A 1128 18.64 -62.88 7.71
N THR A 1129 19.81 -62.73 7.09
CA THR A 1129 20.70 -61.59 7.30
C THR A 1129 20.03 -60.27 6.89
N ARG A 1130 19.37 -60.24 5.73
CA ARG A 1130 18.61 -59.07 5.27
C ARG A 1130 17.37 -58.78 6.13
N LEU A 1131 16.69 -59.80 6.64
CA LEU A 1131 15.55 -59.66 7.56
C LEU A 1131 15.99 -59.09 8.91
N ASP A 1132 17.06 -59.62 9.50
CA ASP A 1132 17.62 -59.11 10.76
C ASP A 1132 18.07 -57.66 10.62
N SER A 1133 18.69 -57.32 9.49
CA SER A 1133 19.02 -55.94 9.15
C SER A 1133 17.76 -55.07 9.05
N SER A 1134 16.72 -55.54 8.36
CA SER A 1134 15.47 -54.79 8.17
C SER A 1134 14.68 -54.60 9.47
N ILE A 1135 14.69 -55.59 10.39
CA ILE A 1135 14.08 -55.47 11.72
C ILE A 1135 14.83 -54.45 12.58
N ARG A 1136 16.17 -54.47 12.57
CA ARG A 1136 16.98 -53.46 13.27
C ARG A 1136 16.72 -52.07 12.71
N ASN A 1137 16.62 -51.94 11.38
CA ASN A 1137 16.28 -50.68 10.72
C ASN A 1137 14.87 -50.21 11.10
N MET A 1138 13.86 -51.09 11.06
CA MET A 1138 12.48 -50.76 11.45
C MET A 1138 12.41 -50.26 12.90
N ARG A 1139 13.10 -50.95 13.82
CA ARG A 1139 13.17 -50.54 15.21
C ARG A 1139 13.85 -49.18 15.36
N ALA A 1140 15.01 -48.98 14.71
CA ALA A 1140 15.72 -47.72 14.75
C ALA A 1140 14.88 -46.56 14.19
N VAL A 1141 14.17 -46.77 13.09
CA VAL A 1141 13.26 -45.78 12.49
C VAL A 1141 12.09 -45.49 13.43
N THR A 1142 11.47 -46.51 14.01
CA THR A 1142 10.35 -46.34 14.95
C THR A 1142 10.79 -45.61 16.22
N ASP A 1143 11.96 -45.94 16.76
CA ASP A 1143 12.55 -45.28 17.93
C ASP A 1143 12.87 -43.80 17.63
N LYS A 1144 13.27 -43.46 16.40
CA LYS A 1144 13.45 -42.06 15.97
C LYS A 1144 12.12 -41.29 15.98
N PHE A 1145 11.05 -41.87 15.43
CA PHE A 1145 9.71 -41.27 15.47
C PHE A 1145 9.23 -41.07 16.90
N LEU A 1146 9.35 -42.11 17.73
CA LEU A 1146 8.97 -42.05 19.13
C LEU A 1146 9.77 -40.97 19.89
N SER A 1147 11.09 -40.93 19.70
CA SER A 1147 11.97 -39.94 20.33
C SER A 1147 11.63 -38.52 19.88
N ALA A 1148 11.35 -38.30 18.59
CA ALA A 1148 10.96 -36.99 18.07
C ALA A 1148 9.64 -36.49 18.69
N ILE A 1149 8.66 -37.38 18.87
CA ILE A 1149 7.36 -37.05 19.49
C ILE A 1149 7.53 -36.79 20.99
N VAL A 1150 8.19 -37.69 21.73
CA VAL A 1150 8.32 -37.61 23.19
C VAL A 1150 9.21 -36.45 23.63
N SER A 1151 10.25 -36.11 22.88
CA SER A 1151 11.14 -34.96 23.19
C SER A 1151 10.56 -33.60 22.78
N SER A 1152 9.46 -33.57 22.01
CA SER A 1152 8.89 -32.35 21.45
C SER A 1152 7.53 -31.98 22.05
N VAL A 1153 7.23 -32.40 23.29
CA VAL A 1153 5.97 -32.07 23.98
C VAL A 1153 5.72 -30.56 24.03
N ASP A 1154 6.76 -29.74 24.18
CA ASP A 1154 6.62 -28.28 24.19
C ASP A 1154 6.31 -27.65 22.83
N LYS A 1155 6.52 -28.40 21.75
CA LYS A 1155 6.13 -27.97 20.40
C LYS A 1155 4.65 -28.26 20.10
N ILE A 1156 4.00 -29.11 20.89
CA ILE A 1156 2.56 -29.36 20.78
C ILE A 1156 1.83 -28.05 21.16
N PRO A 1157 0.90 -27.54 20.31
CA PRO A 1157 0.22 -26.28 20.57
C PRO A 1157 -0.42 -26.25 21.96
N TYR A 1158 -0.27 -25.11 22.65
CA TYR A 1158 -0.83 -24.92 23.99
C TYR A 1158 -2.31 -25.29 24.07
N GLY A 1159 -3.11 -24.89 23.07
CA GLY A 1159 -4.53 -25.22 23.01
C GLY A 1159 -4.79 -26.74 23.05
N MET A 1160 -3.99 -27.55 22.36
CA MET A 1160 -4.13 -29.00 22.37
C MET A 1160 -3.71 -29.59 23.74
N ARG A 1161 -2.59 -29.14 24.31
CA ARG A 1161 -2.14 -29.56 25.65
C ARG A 1161 -3.16 -29.19 26.73
N PHE A 1162 -3.73 -28.00 26.64
CA PHE A 1162 -4.75 -27.50 27.54
C PHE A 1162 -6.03 -28.33 27.45
N ILE A 1163 -6.51 -28.64 26.25
CA ILE A 1163 -7.69 -29.49 26.09
C ILE A 1163 -7.42 -30.93 26.55
N ALA A 1164 -6.22 -31.48 26.31
CA ALA A 1164 -5.84 -32.79 26.85
C ALA A 1164 -5.86 -32.79 28.40
N LYS A 1165 -5.38 -31.70 29.03
CA LYS A 1165 -5.52 -31.51 30.48
C LYS A 1165 -6.99 -31.46 30.91
N VAL A 1166 -7.82 -30.67 30.23
CA VAL A 1166 -9.26 -30.57 30.54
C VAL A 1166 -9.96 -31.91 30.36
N LEU A 1167 -9.62 -32.67 29.33
CA LEU A 1167 -10.16 -34.00 29.07
C LEU A 1167 -9.82 -34.95 30.22
N LYS A 1168 -8.54 -35.00 30.62
CA LYS A 1168 -8.08 -35.81 31.77
C LYS A 1168 -8.82 -35.44 33.04
N ASP A 1169 -8.84 -34.15 33.38
CA ASP A 1169 -9.46 -33.64 34.61
C ASP A 1169 -10.97 -33.98 34.64
N SER A 1170 -11.67 -33.83 33.50
CA SER A 1170 -13.11 -34.10 33.39
C SER A 1170 -13.43 -35.60 33.41
N LEU A 1171 -12.57 -36.43 32.81
CA LEU A 1171 -12.72 -37.88 32.85
C LEU A 1171 -12.49 -38.44 34.24
N HIS A 1172 -11.47 -37.94 34.95
CA HIS A 1172 -11.20 -38.34 36.32
C HIS A 1172 -12.33 -37.92 37.28
N GLU A 1173 -12.91 -36.73 37.07
CA GLU A 1173 -14.07 -36.26 37.85
C GLU A 1173 -15.31 -37.15 37.62
N LYS A 1174 -15.56 -37.58 36.38
CA LYS A 1174 -16.72 -38.43 36.06
C LYS A 1174 -16.51 -39.91 36.39
N PHE A 1175 -15.29 -40.42 36.23
CA PHE A 1175 -14.92 -41.81 36.46
C PHE A 1175 -13.74 -41.91 37.43
N PRO A 1176 -13.98 -41.71 38.74
CA PRO A 1176 -12.91 -41.75 39.75
C PRO A 1176 -12.24 -43.12 39.88
N ASP A 1177 -12.95 -44.19 39.52
CA ASP A 1177 -12.49 -45.58 39.61
C ASP A 1177 -11.54 -45.97 38.45
N ALA A 1178 -11.38 -45.11 37.44
CA ALA A 1178 -10.50 -45.36 36.30
C ALA A 1178 -9.03 -45.19 36.70
N GLY A 1179 -8.20 -46.16 36.33
CA GLY A 1179 -6.75 -46.09 36.59
C GLY A 1179 -6.10 -44.95 35.80
N GLU A 1180 -5.08 -44.31 36.38
CA GLU A 1180 -4.32 -43.25 35.72
C GLU A 1180 -3.75 -43.68 34.35
N ASP A 1181 -3.26 -44.93 34.23
CA ASP A 1181 -2.77 -45.51 32.97
C ASP A 1181 -3.87 -45.60 31.90
N GLU A 1182 -5.10 -45.89 32.31
CA GLU A 1182 -6.25 -45.95 31.42
C GLU A 1182 -6.63 -44.54 30.94
N LEU A 1183 -6.65 -43.55 31.83
CA LEU A 1183 -6.92 -42.14 31.49
C LEU A 1183 -5.85 -41.54 30.55
N LEU A 1184 -4.57 -41.90 30.75
CA LEU A 1184 -3.48 -41.44 29.90
C LEU A 1184 -3.59 -41.96 28.47
N LYS A 1185 -4.10 -43.18 28.25
CA LYS A 1185 -4.36 -43.72 26.90
C LYS A 1185 -5.39 -42.89 26.13
N PHE A 1186 -6.41 -42.38 26.81
CA PHE A 1186 -7.41 -41.50 26.19
C PHE A 1186 -6.87 -40.10 25.91
N CYS A 1187 -5.96 -39.59 26.75
CA CYS A 1187 -5.26 -38.35 26.46
C CYS A 1187 -4.32 -38.48 25.26
N ALA A 1188 -3.65 -39.63 25.12
CA ALA A 1188 -2.80 -39.95 23.99
C ALA A 1188 -3.59 -40.13 22.67
N PHE A 1189 -4.86 -40.53 22.73
CA PHE A 1189 -5.72 -40.59 21.53
C PHE A 1189 -6.04 -39.20 20.95
N LEU A 1190 -6.06 -38.16 21.79
CA LEU A 1190 -6.32 -36.78 21.36
C LEU A 1190 -5.07 -36.10 20.76
N GLN A 1191 -3.89 -36.45 21.28
CA GLN A 1191 -2.60 -35.88 20.88
C GLN A 1191 -2.07 -36.54 19.62
#